data_AF-A0A640TE22-F1
#
_entry.id   AF-A0A640TE22-F1
#
_cell.length_a   1.000
_cell.length_b   1.000
_cell.length_c   1.000
_cell.angle_alpha   90.00
_cell.angle_beta   90.00
_cell.angle_gamma   90.00
#
_symmetry.space_group_name_H-M   'P 1'
#
loop_
_entity.id
_entity.type
_entity.pdbx_description
1 polymer ?
#
loop_
_entity_poly.entity_id
_entity_poly.type
_entity_poly.pdbx_seq_one_letter_code
_entity_poly.pdbx_strand_id
1 'polypeptide(L)'
;MIAGAGPDTPLQQSFASVRHGDHAIGAGVLVADRLVLTCAHVVNSALGRDRFAQDTPGPGDTVTLRLPHVAAGHDLTARVLREMWVPPRATAAGSAPVEPGRVPYHGDLAVLELTGAAPEGAEPAPFLQHSYANETIALWASGNPLPTVRAVPRVSAPPWIALDVLGGAQVTEGFSGGPLWDRERQAVVGLVAAVHRAPEGAAPGSRPTTMYAISVPAIEAELPTLPPSAVPTARRGVQQLLTALERVLKGREAVLACEERLAARLGRPSAGPAADLERLAGLAVSVRRGIPELLDLVRDHEPPAADPYDPHPRPGLYGAREDWERLRRAARTVRPGEYLTTRQRRDLSGLLAHCTRTDPRTLLERVLPHAPELPAVTGLADAMDALEGFSSTTGAPVPPLLQGVVRISVEERAAGAYPAEDLDAWVERIAARSGVDEAAVSQFRADVTAAAAPVRTPAAGPPATGTPATAPRVQVELLPTPTGRRFTYQIWTFADRQPHRLALVRDAEAGSEQVVDDIRRVLRTEVREDPETALVEYFLPSAWLGLDVDSWESPDSDEDGPFAPGITRRVVVRTTERSRESYAGWKQRTAALPHAKRLVLDHRHTDRKVARAQLEVHRDAGTVIVCCEPDHHGTLLRQCVQAGVHTVLWHRAEHGAHIAQDLLALVDGTDHAEVPEVVRLERAKAMAEPESVVHHGRRLSLLYDAPDHRPPQLAPDAWVLTQP
;
A
#
# COMPACT_ATOMS: atom_id res chain seq x y z
N MET A 1 11.87 29.94 -22.66
CA MET A 1 10.77 28.96 -22.77
C MET A 1 11.39 27.61 -23.11
N ILE A 2 11.49 26.71 -22.13
CA ILE A 2 12.05 25.37 -22.32
C ILE A 2 10.89 24.43 -22.68
N ALA A 3 10.99 23.80 -23.84
CA ALA A 3 10.03 22.78 -24.28
C ALA A 3 10.14 21.54 -23.38
N GLY A 4 9.01 21.11 -22.79
CA GLY A 4 8.85 19.77 -22.21
C GLY A 4 9.47 19.53 -20.83
N ALA A 5 9.04 20.25 -19.79
CA ALA A 5 9.37 19.88 -18.42
C ALA A 5 8.58 18.61 -18.02
N GLY A 6 9.25 17.46 -18.03
CA GLY A 6 8.71 16.20 -17.53
C GLY A 6 8.70 16.15 -15.99
N PRO A 7 8.04 15.16 -15.38
CA PRO A 7 7.93 15.05 -13.91
C PRO A 7 9.28 14.93 -13.19
N ASP A 8 10.33 14.51 -13.89
CA ASP A 8 11.70 14.34 -13.36
C ASP A 8 12.58 15.60 -13.50
N THR A 9 12.05 16.72 -14.01
CA THR A 9 12.84 17.96 -14.17
C THR A 9 13.47 18.43 -12.85
N PRO A 10 12.75 18.48 -11.71
CA PRO A 10 13.37 18.92 -10.44
C PRO A 10 14.43 17.93 -9.93
N LEU A 11 14.29 16.64 -10.21
CA LEU A 11 15.32 15.65 -9.94
C LEU A 11 16.58 15.95 -10.75
N GLN A 12 16.43 16.22 -12.05
CA GLN A 12 17.55 16.51 -12.94
C GLN A 12 18.31 17.79 -12.53
N GLN A 13 17.57 18.85 -12.16
CA GLN A 13 18.17 20.13 -11.77
C GLN A 13 18.92 20.09 -10.43
N SER A 14 18.59 19.12 -9.57
CA SER A 14 19.19 18.97 -8.24
C SER A 14 20.25 17.87 -8.17
N PHE A 15 20.31 16.97 -9.15
CA PHE A 15 21.20 15.80 -9.12
C PHE A 15 22.67 16.19 -9.24
N ALA A 16 23.49 15.73 -8.29
CA ALA A 16 24.93 15.90 -8.29
C ALA A 16 25.64 14.55 -8.43
N SER A 17 26.69 14.53 -9.24
CA SER A 17 27.63 13.41 -9.40
C SER A 17 28.86 13.67 -8.55
N VAL A 18 29.18 12.79 -7.60
CA VAL A 18 30.40 12.85 -6.79
C VAL A 18 31.52 12.08 -7.50
N ARG A 19 32.70 12.69 -7.60
CA ARG A 19 33.77 12.21 -8.49
C ARG A 19 35.08 11.93 -7.77
N HIS A 20 35.81 10.94 -8.29
CA HIS A 20 37.22 10.70 -8.00
C HIS A 20 37.97 10.69 -9.33
N GLY A 21 38.72 11.77 -9.60
CA GLY A 21 39.26 12.03 -10.95
C GLY A 21 38.15 12.07 -12.00
N ASP A 22 38.31 11.27 -13.06
CA ASP A 22 37.34 11.20 -14.15
C ASP A 22 36.14 10.26 -13.92
N HIS A 23 36.10 9.57 -12.77
CA HIS A 23 35.08 8.56 -12.48
C HIS A 23 34.03 9.10 -11.52
N ALA A 24 32.76 8.84 -11.84
CA ALA A 24 31.64 9.07 -10.93
C ALA A 24 31.54 7.87 -9.98
N ILE A 25 31.67 8.11 -8.69
CA ILE A 25 31.74 7.06 -7.64
C ILE A 25 30.47 6.98 -6.80
N GLY A 26 29.65 8.02 -6.84
CA GLY A 26 28.39 8.12 -6.10
C GLY A 26 27.64 9.37 -6.53
N ALA A 27 26.46 9.56 -5.96
CA ALA A 27 25.58 10.67 -6.28
C ALA A 27 25.36 11.56 -5.05
N GLY A 28 24.67 12.66 -5.27
CA GLY A 28 24.28 13.65 -4.28
C GLY A 28 23.06 14.42 -4.77
N VAL A 29 22.50 15.23 -3.89
CA VAL A 29 21.34 16.07 -4.21
C VAL A 29 21.54 17.47 -3.66
N LEU A 30 21.29 18.48 -4.49
CA LEU A 30 21.27 19.88 -4.08
C LEU A 30 20.07 20.12 -3.16
N VAL A 31 20.33 20.57 -1.93
CA VAL A 31 19.32 20.81 -0.89
C VAL A 31 19.16 22.29 -0.53
N ALA A 32 20.14 23.12 -0.92
CA ALA A 32 20.09 24.57 -0.94
C ALA A 32 21.07 25.09 -2.00
N ASP A 33 21.06 26.39 -2.31
CA ASP A 33 21.84 27.03 -3.40
C ASP A 33 23.31 26.59 -3.50
N ARG A 34 23.93 26.23 -2.38
CA ARG A 34 25.33 25.80 -2.29
C ARG A 34 25.55 24.52 -1.52
N LEU A 35 24.49 23.84 -1.09
CA LEU A 35 24.59 22.66 -0.22
C LEU A 35 24.17 21.41 -0.97
N VAL A 36 25.05 20.42 -1.01
CA VAL A 36 24.79 19.09 -1.58
C VAL A 36 24.80 18.06 -0.47
N LEU A 37 23.72 17.30 -0.34
CA LEU A 37 23.62 16.16 0.58
C LEU A 37 24.05 14.87 -0.14
N THR A 38 24.87 14.06 0.51
CA THR A 38 25.32 12.74 0.02
C THR A 38 25.65 11.81 1.20
N CYS A 39 26.07 10.58 0.91
CA CYS A 39 26.56 9.65 1.92
C CYS A 39 28.00 9.97 2.33
N ALA A 40 28.31 9.83 3.62
CA ALA A 40 29.66 10.04 4.13
C ALA A 40 30.67 9.05 3.50
N HIS A 41 30.27 7.80 3.26
CA HIS A 41 31.14 6.81 2.62
C HIS A 41 31.47 7.15 1.15
N VAL A 42 30.58 7.87 0.45
CA VAL A 42 30.82 8.35 -0.91
C VAL A 42 31.90 9.42 -0.89
N VAL A 43 31.85 10.34 0.09
CA VAL A 43 32.89 11.35 0.28
C VAL A 43 34.24 10.72 0.64
N ASN A 44 34.25 9.74 1.54
CA ASN A 44 35.47 9.01 1.86
C ASN A 44 36.06 8.36 0.60
N SER A 45 35.23 7.70 -0.20
CA SER A 45 35.66 7.10 -1.47
C SER A 45 36.17 8.15 -2.46
N ALA A 46 35.59 9.36 -2.49
CA ALA A 46 36.01 10.48 -3.34
C ALA A 46 37.42 10.96 -2.99
N LEU A 47 37.75 10.92 -1.70
CA LEU A 47 39.02 11.34 -1.15
C LEU A 47 40.05 10.19 -1.08
N GLY A 48 39.71 9.00 -1.61
CA GLY A 48 40.58 7.82 -1.55
C GLY A 48 40.78 7.25 -0.14
N ARG A 49 39.85 7.54 0.78
CA ARG A 49 39.87 7.09 2.18
C ARG A 49 39.09 5.78 2.32
N ASP A 50 39.31 5.08 3.43
CA ASP A 50 38.45 3.95 3.80
C ASP A 50 36.99 4.41 3.92
N ARG A 51 36.06 3.62 3.37
CA ARG A 51 34.64 3.98 3.26
C ARG A 51 34.01 4.30 4.62
N PHE A 52 34.38 3.55 5.66
CA PHE A 52 33.83 3.67 7.00
C PHE A 52 34.75 4.44 7.95
N ALA A 53 35.72 5.19 7.41
CA ALA A 53 36.56 6.10 8.18
C ALA A 53 35.70 7.11 8.97
N GLN A 54 35.95 7.19 10.28
CA GLN A 54 35.17 8.00 11.20
C GLN A 54 35.60 9.48 11.19
N ASP A 55 36.90 9.73 11.02
CA ASP A 55 37.45 11.08 11.12
C ASP A 55 36.90 11.98 10.01
N THR A 56 36.39 13.16 10.39
CA THR A 56 35.95 14.19 9.45
C THR A 56 37.10 14.57 8.51
N PRO A 57 36.86 14.65 7.19
CA PRO A 57 37.83 15.19 6.23
C PRO A 57 38.46 16.51 6.69
N GLY A 58 39.73 16.72 6.36
CA GLY A 58 40.48 17.91 6.73
C GLY A 58 39.88 19.18 6.11
N PRO A 59 40.09 20.36 6.72
CA PRO A 59 39.55 21.62 6.20
C PRO A 59 40.10 21.97 4.80
N GLY A 60 41.28 21.44 4.45
CA GLY A 60 41.90 21.58 3.14
C GLY A 60 41.35 20.63 2.08
N ASP A 61 40.70 19.53 2.47
CA ASP A 61 40.23 18.50 1.56
C ASP A 61 39.07 19.02 0.71
N THR A 62 39.08 18.66 -0.57
CA THR A 62 38.09 19.11 -1.55
C THR A 62 37.53 17.94 -2.31
N VAL A 63 36.23 17.96 -2.54
CA VAL A 63 35.48 16.94 -3.29
C VAL A 63 35.07 17.54 -4.64
N THR A 64 35.33 16.81 -5.72
CA THR A 64 34.91 17.20 -7.07
C THR A 64 33.49 16.70 -7.34
N LEU A 65 32.65 17.59 -7.85
CA LEU A 65 31.24 17.35 -8.15
C LEU A 65 30.91 17.79 -9.57
N ARG A 66 29.81 17.28 -10.12
CA ARG A 66 29.24 17.78 -11.38
C ARG A 66 27.71 17.72 -11.31
N LEU A 67 27.01 18.68 -11.91
CA LEU A 67 25.56 18.59 -12.11
C LEU A 67 25.29 18.18 -13.56
N PRO A 68 25.21 16.87 -13.87
CA PRO A 68 25.27 16.36 -15.24
C PRO A 68 24.10 16.81 -16.12
N HIS A 69 22.95 17.16 -15.55
CA HIS A 69 21.79 17.62 -16.31
C HIS A 69 21.69 19.14 -16.45
N VAL A 70 22.51 19.88 -15.72
CA VAL A 70 22.53 21.36 -15.74
C VAL A 70 23.78 21.84 -16.46
N ALA A 71 24.95 21.34 -16.06
CA ALA A 71 26.25 21.75 -16.57
C ALA A 71 27.20 20.53 -16.71
N ALA A 72 26.89 19.63 -17.66
CA ALA A 72 27.61 18.37 -17.88
C ALA A 72 29.12 18.48 -18.15
N GLY A 73 29.61 19.67 -18.53
CA GLY A 73 31.02 19.92 -18.82
C GLY A 73 31.77 20.67 -17.73
N HIS A 74 31.14 20.98 -16.59
CA HIS A 74 31.71 21.84 -15.56
C HIS A 74 31.89 21.09 -14.24
N ASP A 75 33.14 20.97 -13.80
CA ASP A 75 33.45 20.43 -12.48
C ASP A 75 33.39 21.52 -11.42
N LEU A 76 32.62 21.23 -10.37
CA LEU A 76 32.49 22.05 -9.18
C LEU A 76 33.40 21.49 -8.09
N THR A 77 33.90 22.40 -7.26
CA THR A 77 34.65 22.05 -6.06
C THR A 77 33.78 22.29 -4.83
N ALA A 78 33.80 21.36 -3.89
CA ALA A 78 33.09 21.47 -2.64
C ALA A 78 33.96 21.05 -1.46
N ARG A 79 33.59 21.52 -0.27
CA ARG A 79 34.21 21.13 1.01
C ARG A 79 33.17 20.49 1.91
N VAL A 80 33.60 19.55 2.76
CA VAL A 80 32.73 18.97 3.77
C VAL A 80 32.45 20.00 4.86
N LEU A 81 31.18 20.25 5.15
CA LEU A 81 30.77 21.01 6.32
C LEU A 81 30.96 20.12 7.56
N ARG A 82 31.90 20.50 8.41
CA ARG A 82 32.40 19.64 9.49
C ARG A 82 31.34 19.35 10.55
N GLU A 83 30.50 20.34 10.82
CA GLU A 83 29.35 20.27 11.70
C GLU A 83 28.20 19.40 11.16
N MET A 84 28.24 19.07 9.87
CA MET A 84 27.26 18.21 9.19
C MET A 84 27.95 16.97 8.56
N TRP A 85 29.01 16.50 9.23
CA TRP A 85 29.66 15.22 8.96
C TRP A 85 29.20 14.17 9.95
N VAL A 86 28.48 13.17 9.45
CA VAL A 86 27.89 12.11 10.27
C VAL A 86 28.38 10.77 9.70
N PRO A 87 29.51 10.22 10.19
CA PRO A 87 30.06 9.00 9.62
C PRO A 87 29.17 7.77 9.90
N PRO A 88 29.33 6.67 9.17
CA PRO A 88 28.59 5.43 9.41
C PRO A 88 28.95 4.82 10.78
N ARG A 89 27.96 4.49 11.62
CA ARG A 89 28.17 3.97 12.99
C ARG A 89 27.30 2.76 13.28
N ALA A 90 27.82 1.81 14.07
CA ALA A 90 27.11 0.56 14.38
C ALA A 90 25.85 0.74 15.25
N THR A 91 25.74 1.85 15.98
CA THR A 91 24.61 2.15 16.89
C THR A 91 24.31 3.64 16.86
N ALA A 92 23.06 4.04 17.15
CA ALA A 92 22.65 5.45 17.14
C ALA A 92 23.51 6.36 18.05
N ALA A 93 23.81 5.89 19.27
CA ALA A 93 24.51 6.68 20.29
C ALA A 93 26.04 6.46 20.35
N GLY A 94 26.56 5.49 19.60
CA GLY A 94 27.97 5.10 19.64
C GLY A 94 28.79 5.71 18.51
N SER A 95 30.12 5.72 18.67
CA SER A 95 31.12 6.12 17.65
C SER A 95 31.85 4.93 17.00
N ALA A 96 31.41 3.70 17.32
CA ALA A 96 32.04 2.50 16.80
C ALA A 96 31.82 2.37 15.27
N PRO A 97 32.87 2.06 14.51
CA PRO A 97 32.76 1.90 13.06
C PRO A 97 31.86 0.72 12.70
N VAL A 98 31.31 0.77 11.49
CA VAL A 98 30.48 -0.31 10.93
C VAL A 98 31.38 -1.40 10.38
N GLU A 99 31.08 -2.66 10.70
CA GLU A 99 31.72 -3.79 10.03
C GLU A 99 31.24 -3.87 8.57
N PRO A 100 32.13 -4.01 7.58
CA PRO A 100 31.74 -4.09 6.18
C PRO A 100 30.66 -5.14 5.92
N GLY A 101 29.58 -4.74 5.24
CA GLY A 101 28.45 -5.61 4.92
C GLY A 101 27.39 -5.72 6.02
N ARG A 102 27.61 -5.14 7.21
CA ARG A 102 26.62 -5.12 8.28
C ARG A 102 25.57 -4.03 8.04
N VAL A 103 24.30 -4.43 8.01
CA VAL A 103 23.12 -3.56 7.95
C VAL A 103 22.11 -4.00 9.02
N PRO A 104 21.30 -3.10 9.60
CA PRO A 104 21.35 -1.64 9.44
C PRO A 104 22.49 -0.98 10.24
N TYR A 105 22.91 0.21 9.81
CA TYR A 105 23.81 1.12 10.55
C TYR A 105 23.23 2.54 10.65
N HIS A 106 23.80 3.41 11.48
CA HIS A 106 23.35 4.79 11.68
C HIS A 106 24.29 5.81 11.03
N GLY A 107 23.82 7.03 10.81
CA GLY A 107 24.59 8.10 10.18
C GLY A 107 24.77 7.90 8.68
N ASP A 108 26.02 7.98 8.21
CA ASP A 108 26.41 7.94 6.79
C ASP A 108 25.86 9.10 5.97
N LEU A 109 25.95 10.31 6.52
CA LEU A 109 25.50 11.55 5.91
C LEU A 109 26.64 12.57 5.89
N ALA A 110 26.79 13.26 4.76
CA ALA A 110 27.71 14.36 4.62
C ALA A 110 27.04 15.48 3.82
N VAL A 111 27.20 16.71 4.31
CA VAL A 111 26.82 17.92 3.58
C VAL A 111 28.08 18.56 3.00
N LEU A 112 28.04 18.81 1.70
CA LEU A 112 29.10 19.46 0.95
C LEU A 112 28.67 20.90 0.63
N GLU A 113 29.53 21.87 0.96
CA GLU A 113 29.36 23.25 0.54
C GLU A 113 30.16 23.53 -0.74
N LEU A 114 29.48 23.96 -1.80
CA LEU A 114 30.11 24.39 -3.05
C LEU A 114 30.98 25.62 -2.79
N THR A 115 32.22 25.64 -3.28
CA THR A 115 33.13 26.80 -3.12
C THR A 115 32.69 28.02 -3.95
N GLY A 116 31.91 27.79 -5.00
CA GLY A 116 31.25 28.82 -5.82
C GLY A 116 29.72 28.71 -5.79
N ALA A 117 29.04 29.57 -6.55
CA ALA A 117 27.60 29.44 -6.78
C ALA A 117 27.31 28.20 -7.64
N ALA A 118 26.13 27.60 -7.44
CA ALA A 118 25.65 26.56 -8.35
C ALA A 118 25.43 27.14 -9.76
N PRO A 119 25.63 26.34 -10.83
CA PRO A 119 25.37 26.75 -12.20
C PRO A 119 23.91 27.21 -12.41
N GLU A 120 23.69 28.12 -13.36
CA GLU A 120 22.35 28.58 -13.72
C GLU A 120 21.45 27.39 -14.14
N GLY A 121 20.25 27.33 -13.56
CA GLY A 121 19.28 26.25 -13.78
C GLY A 121 19.40 25.09 -12.79
N ALA A 122 20.39 25.10 -11.90
CA ALA A 122 20.45 24.21 -10.74
C ALA A 122 19.48 24.70 -9.67
N GLU A 123 18.64 23.79 -9.18
CA GLU A 123 17.58 24.10 -8.21
C GLU A 123 17.54 23.02 -7.12
N PRO A 124 17.37 23.39 -5.83
CA PRO A 124 17.24 22.41 -4.76
C PRO A 124 16.05 21.48 -4.93
N ALA A 125 16.21 20.20 -4.59
CA ALA A 125 15.10 19.25 -4.62
C ALA A 125 14.18 19.37 -3.40
N PRO A 126 12.87 19.14 -3.59
CA PRO A 126 11.95 18.95 -2.47
C PRO A 126 12.11 17.57 -1.83
N PHE A 127 11.90 17.51 -0.50
CA PHE A 127 11.94 16.27 0.27
C PHE A 127 10.57 16.00 0.89
N LEU A 128 10.15 14.73 0.87
CA LEU A 128 8.93 14.24 1.50
C LEU A 128 9.21 12.90 2.18
N GLN A 129 8.32 12.45 3.05
CA GLN A 129 8.39 11.07 3.53
C GLN A 129 8.02 10.10 2.41
N HIS A 130 8.61 8.91 2.41
CA HIS A 130 8.23 7.86 1.46
C HIS A 130 6.77 7.41 1.70
N SER A 131 6.14 6.90 0.64
CA SER A 131 4.83 6.26 0.67
C SER A 131 5.06 4.81 0.30
N TYR A 132 4.49 3.89 1.09
CA TYR A 132 4.61 2.44 0.82
C TYR A 132 3.93 2.01 -0.49
N ALA A 133 3.02 2.83 -1.04
CA ALA A 133 2.30 2.53 -2.27
C ALA A 133 2.97 3.11 -3.53
N ASN A 134 3.97 3.99 -3.37
CA ASN A 134 4.50 4.75 -4.50
C ASN A 134 5.79 4.11 -5.03
N GLU A 135 5.84 3.95 -6.35
CA GLU A 135 7.08 3.61 -7.03
C GLU A 135 8.09 4.76 -6.92
N THR A 136 9.33 4.39 -6.68
CA THR A 136 10.48 5.29 -6.61
C THR A 136 11.54 4.92 -7.65
N ILE A 137 12.31 5.91 -8.08
CA ILE A 137 13.45 5.73 -8.97
C ILE A 137 14.76 6.22 -8.34
N ALA A 138 15.87 5.62 -8.72
CA ALA A 138 17.21 6.10 -8.39
C ALA A 138 18.07 6.14 -9.65
N LEU A 139 18.77 7.26 -9.85
CA LEU A 139 19.68 7.47 -10.98
C LEU A 139 21.12 7.09 -10.60
N TRP A 140 21.85 6.50 -11.54
CA TRP A 140 23.28 6.23 -11.36
C TRP A 140 24.11 7.50 -11.28
N ALA A 141 25.24 7.46 -10.54
CA ALA A 141 26.17 8.58 -10.32
C ALA A 141 26.55 9.38 -11.58
N SER A 142 26.55 8.76 -12.76
CA SER A 142 26.82 9.48 -14.02
C SER A 142 25.74 10.50 -14.41
N GLY A 143 24.53 10.40 -13.87
CA GLY A 143 23.33 11.13 -14.31
C GLY A 143 22.76 10.64 -15.64
N ASN A 144 23.31 9.59 -16.27
CA ASN A 144 22.71 9.05 -17.48
C ASN A 144 21.37 8.36 -17.13
N PRO A 145 20.25 8.61 -17.87
CA PRO A 145 18.96 7.98 -17.59
C PRO A 145 18.96 6.44 -17.72
N LEU A 146 19.96 5.85 -18.39
CA LEU A 146 20.03 4.41 -18.66
C LEU A 146 21.15 3.69 -17.88
N PRO A 147 21.45 4.16 -16.66
CA PRO A 147 21.14 3.25 -15.56
C PRO A 147 20.22 3.91 -14.52
N THR A 148 18.95 3.50 -14.56
CA THR A 148 17.93 3.84 -13.53
C THR A 148 17.46 2.55 -12.87
N VAL A 149 17.27 2.59 -11.56
CA VAL A 149 16.64 1.53 -10.76
C VAL A 149 15.23 1.96 -10.40
N ARG A 150 14.26 1.06 -10.55
CA ARG A 150 12.88 1.22 -10.09
C ARG A 150 12.68 0.36 -8.85
N ALA A 151 12.15 0.94 -7.79
CA ALA A 151 11.98 0.24 -6.51
C ALA A 151 10.74 0.74 -5.77
N VAL A 152 10.21 -0.07 -4.85
CA VAL A 152 9.10 0.32 -3.97
C VAL A 152 9.53 0.18 -2.50
N PRO A 153 9.25 1.17 -1.64
CA PRO A 153 9.47 1.06 -0.20
C PRO A 153 8.65 -0.08 0.40
N ARG A 154 9.33 -1.05 1.04
CA ARG A 154 8.71 -2.21 1.68
C ARG A 154 8.62 -2.07 3.19
N VAL A 155 9.74 -1.67 3.80
CA VAL A 155 9.88 -1.51 5.24
C VAL A 155 10.54 -0.18 5.49
N SER A 156 10.01 0.62 6.41
CA SER A 156 10.74 1.76 6.95
C SER A 156 10.86 1.64 8.46
N ALA A 157 12.08 1.38 8.89
CA ALA A 157 12.49 1.39 10.28
C ALA A 157 13.72 2.29 10.39
N PRO A 158 13.59 3.51 10.95
CA PRO A 158 14.71 4.42 11.06
C PRO A 158 15.96 3.72 11.64
N PRO A 159 17.13 3.88 11.00
CA PRO A 159 17.42 4.93 10.02
C PRO A 159 17.08 4.59 8.55
N TRP A 160 16.64 3.37 8.24
CA TRP A 160 16.57 2.85 6.87
C TRP A 160 15.15 2.65 6.33
N ILE A 161 15.07 2.75 5.01
CA ILE A 161 14.01 2.22 4.15
C ILE A 161 14.61 1.04 3.41
N ALA A 162 13.99 -0.14 3.53
CA ALA A 162 14.27 -1.29 2.68
C ALA A 162 13.31 -1.26 1.49
N LEU A 163 13.84 -1.44 0.30
CA LEU A 163 13.11 -1.38 -0.96
C LEU A 163 13.25 -2.69 -1.74
N ASP A 164 12.14 -3.11 -2.34
CA ASP A 164 12.14 -4.17 -3.33
C ASP A 164 12.38 -3.57 -4.72
N VAL A 165 13.41 -4.08 -5.41
CA VAL A 165 13.73 -3.65 -6.77
C VAL A 165 12.74 -4.27 -7.75
N LEU A 166 11.97 -3.42 -8.43
CA LEU A 166 10.96 -3.80 -9.42
C LEU A 166 11.55 -4.01 -10.81
N GLY A 167 12.72 -3.43 -11.09
CA GLY A 167 13.43 -3.57 -12.36
C GLY A 167 14.38 -2.41 -12.65
N GLY A 168 15.03 -2.45 -13.81
CA GLY A 168 16.03 -1.46 -14.23
C GLY A 168 17.46 -2.02 -14.22
N ALA A 169 18.45 -1.12 -14.09
CA ALA A 169 19.86 -1.51 -14.08
C ALA A 169 20.25 -2.32 -12.84
N GLN A 170 21.35 -3.08 -12.92
CA GLN A 170 21.88 -3.79 -11.77
C GLN A 170 22.32 -2.79 -10.69
N VAL A 171 21.76 -2.92 -9.48
CA VAL A 171 22.10 -2.04 -8.37
C VAL A 171 23.57 -2.26 -7.96
N THR A 172 24.35 -1.19 -8.06
CA THR A 172 25.80 -1.12 -7.86
C THR A 172 26.15 0.11 -7.01
N GLU A 173 27.41 0.28 -6.61
CA GLU A 173 27.81 1.28 -5.59
C GLU A 173 27.55 2.75 -5.98
N GLY A 174 27.61 3.10 -7.26
CA GLY A 174 27.37 4.45 -7.75
C GLY A 174 25.92 4.93 -7.71
N PHE A 175 24.96 4.18 -7.16
CA PHE A 175 23.66 4.77 -6.78
C PHE A 175 23.74 5.43 -5.40
N SER A 176 24.71 5.06 -4.56
CA SER A 176 24.86 5.56 -3.19
C SER A 176 25.04 7.07 -3.14
N GLY A 177 24.45 7.70 -2.12
CA GLY A 177 24.37 9.15 -1.96
C GLY A 177 23.35 9.82 -2.88
N GLY A 178 22.73 9.09 -3.82
CA GLY A 178 21.75 9.63 -4.75
C GLY A 178 20.36 9.79 -4.15
N PRO A 179 19.53 10.72 -4.68
CA PRO A 179 18.15 10.86 -4.26
C PRO A 179 17.31 9.64 -4.67
N LEU A 180 16.55 9.10 -3.72
CA LEU A 180 15.45 8.19 -4.00
C LEU A 180 14.22 9.02 -4.37
N TRP A 181 13.82 9.02 -5.63
CA TRP A 181 12.83 9.95 -6.19
C TRP A 181 11.44 9.32 -6.33
N ASP A 182 10.44 9.95 -5.72
CA ASP A 182 9.03 9.65 -5.98
C ASP A 182 8.53 10.51 -7.14
N ARG A 183 8.27 9.87 -8.28
CA ARG A 183 7.89 10.58 -9.52
C ARG A 183 6.51 11.21 -9.44
N GLU A 184 5.57 10.57 -8.76
CA GLU A 184 4.20 11.08 -8.61
C GLU A 184 4.19 12.32 -7.72
N ARG A 185 4.90 12.24 -6.59
CA ARG A 185 4.97 13.32 -5.61
C ARG A 185 6.13 14.28 -5.86
N GLN A 186 6.83 14.13 -6.98
CA GLN A 186 7.98 14.91 -7.43
C GLN A 186 8.87 15.35 -6.25
N ALA A 187 9.35 14.40 -5.47
CA ALA A 187 10.16 14.66 -4.28
C ALA A 187 11.14 13.53 -3.96
N VAL A 188 12.22 13.91 -3.28
CA VAL A 188 13.18 12.99 -2.68
C VAL A 188 12.56 12.40 -1.42
N VAL A 189 12.54 11.08 -1.33
CA VAL A 189 11.93 10.33 -0.21
C VAL A 189 12.93 9.55 0.64
N GLY A 190 14.21 9.64 0.28
CA GLY A 190 15.35 9.08 1.00
C GLY A 190 16.64 9.25 0.20
N LEU A 191 17.74 8.80 0.79
CA LEU A 191 19.07 8.80 0.16
C LEU A 191 19.55 7.36 -0.01
N VAL A 192 19.87 6.93 -1.22
CA VAL A 192 20.37 5.56 -1.45
C VAL A 192 21.67 5.34 -0.70
N ALA A 193 21.86 4.21 0.00
CA ALA A 193 23.09 3.98 0.75
C ALA A 193 23.66 2.56 0.71
N ALA A 194 22.85 1.51 0.53
CA ALA A 194 23.38 0.14 0.47
C ALA A 194 22.56 -0.81 -0.41
N VAL A 195 23.19 -1.91 -0.81
CA VAL A 195 22.58 -3.01 -1.58
C VAL A 195 22.96 -4.33 -0.91
N HIS A 196 21.98 -5.20 -0.69
CA HIS A 196 22.25 -6.58 -0.31
C HIS A 196 21.96 -7.50 -1.50
N ARG A 197 23.00 -8.20 -1.98
CA ARG A 197 22.88 -9.20 -3.05
C ARG A 197 22.72 -10.58 -2.44
N ALA A 198 21.88 -11.42 -3.04
CA ALA A 198 21.90 -12.85 -2.76
C ALA A 198 23.28 -13.43 -3.13
N PRO A 199 23.82 -14.40 -2.37
CA PRO A 199 25.11 -15.01 -2.67
C PRO A 199 25.15 -15.66 -4.06
N GLU A 200 26.31 -15.65 -4.72
CA GLU A 200 26.49 -16.26 -6.04
C GLU A 200 26.26 -17.78 -5.98
N GLY A 201 25.51 -18.32 -6.97
CA GLY A 201 25.11 -19.74 -7.03
C GLY A 201 23.69 -20.03 -6.50
N ALA A 202 22.90 -19.00 -6.21
CA ALA A 202 21.56 -19.18 -5.68
C ALA A 202 20.57 -19.72 -6.75
N ALA A 203 19.77 -20.71 -6.34
CA ALA A 203 18.82 -21.44 -7.19
C ALA A 203 17.77 -20.52 -7.86
N PRO A 204 17.12 -20.96 -8.95
CA PRO A 204 15.94 -20.28 -9.48
C PRO A 204 14.89 -20.12 -8.38
N GLY A 205 14.51 -18.87 -8.05
CA GLY A 205 13.66 -18.53 -6.90
C GLY A 205 14.32 -17.72 -5.77
N SER A 206 15.54 -17.22 -5.97
CA SER A 206 16.25 -16.41 -4.97
C SER A 206 15.59 -15.03 -4.75
N ARG A 207 15.67 -14.51 -3.51
CA ARG A 207 15.06 -13.23 -3.09
C ARG A 207 15.44 -12.08 -4.05
N PRO A 208 14.51 -11.17 -4.39
CA PRO A 208 14.84 -9.97 -5.17
C PRO A 208 15.95 -9.18 -4.48
N THR A 209 16.76 -8.49 -5.27
CA THR A 209 17.83 -7.62 -4.73
C THR A 209 17.18 -6.57 -3.82
N THR A 210 17.55 -6.55 -2.54
CA THR A 210 17.07 -5.53 -1.61
C THR A 210 17.99 -4.33 -1.69
N MET A 211 17.38 -3.17 -1.94
CA MET A 211 18.05 -1.88 -1.92
C MET A 211 17.70 -1.16 -0.62
N TYR A 212 18.63 -0.40 -0.07
CA TYR A 212 18.41 0.34 1.16
C TYR A 212 18.69 1.82 0.96
N ALA A 213 17.82 2.66 1.53
CA ALA A 213 17.97 4.11 1.56
C ALA A 213 17.89 4.65 2.99
N ILE A 214 18.67 5.67 3.31
CA ILE A 214 18.53 6.45 4.54
C ILE A 214 17.23 7.25 4.44
N SER A 215 16.38 7.10 5.45
CA SER A 215 15.06 7.73 5.48
C SER A 215 15.17 9.23 5.72
N VAL A 216 14.26 10.04 5.16
CA VAL A 216 14.18 11.48 5.46
C VAL A 216 14.11 11.79 6.96
N PRO A 217 13.33 11.06 7.79
CA PRO A 217 13.37 11.25 9.24
C PRO A 217 14.74 11.04 9.88
N ALA A 218 15.55 10.11 9.36
CA ALA A 218 16.91 9.89 9.87
C ALA A 218 17.84 11.04 9.46
N ILE A 219 17.70 11.56 8.23
CA ILE A 219 18.43 12.74 7.76
C ILE A 219 18.10 13.94 8.65
N GLU A 220 16.81 14.20 8.91
CA GLU A 220 16.37 15.31 9.77
C GLU A 220 16.89 15.18 11.21
N ALA A 221 16.91 13.96 11.76
CA ALA A 221 17.36 13.71 13.12
C ALA A 221 18.87 13.87 13.30
N GLU A 222 19.67 13.40 12.33
CA GLU A 222 21.14 13.49 12.37
C GLU A 222 21.65 14.86 11.91
N LEU A 223 20.88 15.59 11.09
CA LEU A 223 21.23 16.92 10.55
C LEU A 223 20.17 18.00 10.87
N PRO A 224 19.97 18.36 12.15
CA PRO A 224 18.96 19.34 12.56
C PRO A 224 19.26 20.77 12.08
N THR A 225 20.51 21.06 11.71
CA THR A 225 20.92 22.36 11.16
C THR A 225 20.79 22.46 9.64
N LEU A 226 20.49 21.35 8.95
CA LEU A 226 20.26 21.37 7.51
C LEU A 226 19.07 22.31 7.21
N PRO A 227 19.16 23.23 6.23
CA PRO A 227 18.04 24.08 5.90
C PRO A 227 16.82 23.23 5.50
N PRO A 228 15.60 23.70 5.82
CA PRO A 228 14.38 23.02 5.41
C PRO A 228 14.35 22.86 3.89
N SER A 229 14.00 21.67 3.42
CA SER A 229 13.92 21.38 1.99
C SER A 229 12.88 22.29 1.32
N ALA A 230 13.21 22.82 0.15
CA ALA A 230 12.27 23.62 -0.64
C ALA A 230 11.03 22.77 -0.94
N VAL A 231 9.83 23.22 -0.59
CA VAL A 231 8.59 22.49 -0.90
C VAL A 231 7.90 23.18 -2.07
N PRO A 232 7.34 22.45 -3.06
CA PRO A 232 6.67 23.10 -4.18
C PRO A 232 5.38 23.77 -3.67
N THR A 233 5.43 25.09 -3.47
CA THR A 233 4.33 25.88 -2.92
C THR A 233 3.17 26.03 -3.89
N ALA A 234 3.41 25.86 -5.19
CA ALA A 234 2.38 25.92 -6.24
C ALA A 234 1.38 24.75 -6.20
N ARG A 235 1.60 23.73 -5.36
CA ARG A 235 0.66 22.61 -5.21
C ARG A 235 -0.67 23.11 -4.66
N ARG A 236 -1.78 22.63 -5.25
CA ARG A 236 -3.15 22.99 -4.84
C ARG A 236 -3.37 22.91 -3.33
N GLY A 237 -2.85 21.87 -2.67
CA GLY A 237 -2.96 21.71 -1.21
C GLY A 237 -2.22 22.81 -0.43
N VAL A 238 -0.99 23.17 -0.83
CA VAL A 238 -0.21 24.22 -0.16
C VAL A 238 -0.83 25.59 -0.39
N GLN A 239 -1.36 25.86 -1.59
CA GLN A 239 -2.11 27.08 -1.87
C GLN A 239 -3.39 27.20 -1.02
N GLN A 240 -4.11 26.09 -0.84
CA GLN A 240 -5.26 26.04 0.08
C GLN A 240 -4.84 26.28 1.53
N LEU A 241 -3.68 25.75 1.95
CA LEU A 241 -3.13 25.96 3.30
C LEU A 241 -2.78 27.43 3.51
N LEU A 242 -2.06 28.06 2.58
CA LEU A 242 -1.70 29.48 2.62
C LEU A 242 -2.96 30.37 2.71
N THR A 243 -3.95 30.10 1.87
CA THR A 243 -5.23 30.84 1.86
C THR A 243 -5.97 30.69 3.20
N ALA A 244 -5.91 29.51 3.82
CA ALA A 244 -6.53 29.30 5.13
C ALA A 244 -5.75 29.98 6.26
N LEU A 245 -4.42 29.94 6.23
CA LEU A 245 -3.56 30.60 7.21
C LEU A 245 -3.73 32.12 7.19
N GLU A 246 -3.85 32.74 6.01
CA GLU A 246 -4.06 34.19 5.87
C GLU A 246 -5.33 34.68 6.61
N ARG A 247 -6.37 33.83 6.66
CA ARG A 247 -7.63 34.15 7.35
C ARG A 247 -7.52 34.04 8.87
N VAL A 248 -6.70 33.12 9.35
CA VAL A 248 -6.54 32.84 10.79
C VAL A 248 -5.45 33.73 11.40
N LEU A 249 -4.28 33.80 10.78
CA LEU A 249 -3.15 34.61 11.22
C LEU A 249 -3.26 36.03 10.65
N LYS A 250 -3.97 36.90 11.38
CA LYS A 250 -4.21 38.28 10.96
C LYS A 250 -3.00 39.17 11.25
N GLY A 251 -2.28 39.53 10.19
CA GLY A 251 -1.19 40.51 10.24
C GLY A 251 0.18 39.91 10.51
N ARG A 252 1.22 40.72 10.25
CA ARG A 252 2.63 40.29 10.24
C ARG A 252 3.14 39.83 11.61
N GLU A 253 2.70 40.45 12.70
CA GLU A 253 3.11 40.06 14.06
C GLU A 253 2.63 38.66 14.43
N ALA A 254 1.40 38.29 14.05
CA ALA A 254 0.86 36.95 14.30
C ALA A 254 1.63 35.88 13.51
N VAL A 255 1.99 36.18 12.26
CA VAL A 255 2.80 35.28 11.42
C VAL A 255 4.20 35.10 12.02
N LEU A 256 4.87 36.19 12.41
CA LEU A 256 6.19 36.15 13.03
C LEU A 256 6.19 35.33 14.33
N ALA A 257 5.25 35.62 15.24
CA ALA A 257 5.15 34.90 16.51
C ALA A 257 4.84 33.40 16.31
N CYS A 258 4.00 33.07 15.32
CA CYS A 258 3.71 31.68 14.97
C CYS A 258 4.95 30.96 14.38
N GLU A 259 5.69 31.64 13.49
CA GLU A 259 6.91 31.12 12.88
C GLU A 259 8.01 30.88 13.91
N GLU A 260 8.28 31.83 14.81
CA GLU A 260 9.29 31.69 15.86
C GLU A 260 8.98 30.51 16.79
N ARG A 261 7.70 30.36 17.18
CA ARG A 261 7.25 29.24 18.01
C ARG A 261 7.33 27.91 17.26
N LEU A 262 6.97 27.89 15.98
CA LEU A 262 7.07 26.68 15.15
C LEU A 262 8.52 26.26 14.97
N ALA A 263 9.40 27.20 14.63
CA ALA A 263 10.84 26.99 14.50
C ALA A 263 11.42 26.42 15.80
N ALA A 264 11.08 27.01 16.95
CA ALA A 264 11.51 26.50 18.25
C ALA A 264 11.01 25.07 18.53
N ARG A 265 9.74 24.75 18.24
CA ARG A 265 9.18 23.40 18.42
C ARG A 265 9.82 22.36 17.49
N LEU A 266 10.22 22.78 16.30
CA LEU A 266 10.88 21.92 15.30
C LEU A 266 12.41 21.89 15.44
N GLY A 267 12.98 22.63 16.40
CA GLY A 267 14.43 22.72 16.58
C GLY A 267 15.15 23.39 15.41
N ARG A 268 14.49 24.33 14.72
CA ARG A 268 14.99 25.02 13.53
C ARG A 268 15.27 26.50 13.82
N PRO A 269 16.18 27.14 13.06
CA PRO A 269 16.35 28.59 13.13
C PRO A 269 15.11 29.30 12.59
N SER A 270 14.71 30.39 13.25
CA SER A 270 13.63 31.27 12.78
C SER A 270 14.12 32.16 11.64
N ALA A 271 13.23 32.47 10.70
CA ALA A 271 13.45 33.48 9.67
C ALA A 271 13.49 34.92 10.23
N GLY A 272 13.08 35.12 11.49
CA GLY A 272 13.06 36.40 12.18
C GLY A 272 12.29 37.45 11.38
N PRO A 273 12.84 38.66 11.18
CA PRO A 273 12.15 39.72 10.42
C PRO A 273 11.78 39.33 8.98
N ALA A 274 12.36 38.28 8.40
CA ALA A 274 12.00 37.83 7.07
C ALA A 274 10.81 36.85 7.07
N ALA A 275 10.20 36.53 8.21
CA ALA A 275 9.05 35.63 8.29
C ALA A 275 7.82 36.17 7.53
N ASP A 276 7.21 35.28 6.74
CA ASP A 276 5.97 35.46 6.02
C ASP A 276 5.19 34.13 5.98
N LEU A 277 3.98 34.13 5.40
CA LEU A 277 3.13 32.93 5.33
C LEU A 277 3.75 31.81 4.50
N GLU A 278 4.51 32.16 3.45
CA GLU A 278 5.14 31.17 2.58
C GLU A 278 6.26 30.43 3.30
N ARG A 279 7.10 31.16 4.05
CA ARG A 279 8.17 30.59 4.89
C ARG A 279 7.60 29.79 6.06
N LEU A 280 6.52 30.27 6.69
CA LEU A 280 5.84 29.53 7.75
C LEU A 280 5.29 28.19 7.23
N ALA A 281 4.57 28.22 6.10
CA ALA A 281 4.05 27.01 5.47
C ALA A 281 5.18 26.10 4.99
N GLY A 282 6.23 26.67 4.38
CA GLY A 282 7.42 25.95 3.96
C GLY A 282 8.10 25.22 5.12
N LEU A 283 8.30 25.89 6.26
CA LEU A 283 8.83 25.30 7.49
C LEU A 283 7.93 24.14 8.00
N ALA A 284 6.62 24.33 7.99
CA ALA A 284 5.68 23.30 8.45
C ALA A 284 5.63 22.07 7.52
N VAL A 285 5.75 22.28 6.20
CA VAL A 285 5.67 21.17 5.23
C VAL A 285 7.03 20.47 5.09
N SER A 286 8.14 21.14 5.34
CA SER A 286 9.50 20.61 5.11
C SER A 286 10.04 19.72 6.23
N VAL A 287 9.35 19.66 7.38
CA VAL A 287 9.79 18.88 8.54
C VAL A 287 8.69 17.91 8.96
N ARG A 288 9.07 16.67 9.31
CA ARG A 288 8.13 15.71 9.90
C ARG A 288 7.41 16.32 11.11
N ARG A 289 6.08 16.20 11.18
CA ARG A 289 5.18 16.75 12.22
C ARG A 289 5.06 18.29 12.21
N GLY A 290 5.66 18.98 11.24
CA GLY A 290 5.55 20.44 11.14
C GLY A 290 4.12 20.93 10.93
N ILE A 291 3.31 20.24 10.12
CA ILE A 291 1.89 20.55 9.92
C ILE A 291 1.08 20.38 11.22
N PRO A 292 1.14 19.24 11.95
CA PRO A 292 0.53 19.11 13.26
C PRO A 292 0.95 20.18 14.28
N GLU A 293 2.24 20.55 14.34
CA GLU A 293 2.74 21.60 15.23
C GLU A 293 2.21 22.98 14.85
N LEU A 294 2.16 23.29 13.56
CA LEU A 294 1.57 24.52 13.05
C LEU A 294 0.08 24.61 13.42
N LEU A 295 -0.68 23.55 13.19
CA LEU A 295 -2.10 23.51 13.59
C LEU A 295 -2.25 23.73 15.10
N ASP A 296 -1.43 23.08 15.92
CA ASP A 296 -1.47 23.22 17.37
C ASP A 296 -1.17 24.66 17.84
N LEU A 297 -0.23 25.34 17.18
CA LEU A 297 0.10 26.76 17.45
C LEU A 297 -0.98 27.72 16.97
N VAL A 298 -1.54 27.49 15.77
CA VAL A 298 -2.56 28.35 15.18
C VAL A 298 -3.87 28.27 15.98
N ARG A 299 -4.16 27.14 16.62
CA ARG A 299 -5.32 27.00 17.52
C ARG A 299 -5.28 27.97 18.71
N ASP A 300 -4.09 28.35 19.20
CA ASP A 300 -3.97 29.36 20.28
C ASP A 300 -4.45 30.76 19.83
N HIS A 301 -4.57 30.98 18.52
CA HIS A 301 -5.12 32.22 17.94
C HIS A 301 -6.64 32.14 17.70
N GLU A 302 -7.29 31.02 18.03
CA GLU A 302 -8.75 30.90 18.00
C GLU A 302 -9.37 31.65 19.19
N PRO A 303 -10.45 32.44 19.00
CA PRO A 303 -11.23 32.91 20.13
C PRO A 303 -11.84 31.71 20.88
N PRO A 304 -11.88 31.71 22.23
CA PRO A 304 -12.43 30.59 22.99
C PRO A 304 -13.86 30.25 22.52
N ALA A 305 -14.17 28.96 22.51
CA ALA A 305 -15.48 28.45 22.13
C ALA A 305 -16.58 29.21 22.89
N ALA A 306 -17.62 29.63 22.16
CA ALA A 306 -18.78 30.27 22.78
C ALA A 306 -19.39 29.34 23.82
N ASP A 307 -19.76 29.90 24.98
CA ASP A 307 -20.56 29.19 25.98
C ASP A 307 -21.83 28.66 25.29
N PRO A 308 -22.11 27.34 25.33
CA PRO A 308 -23.31 26.76 24.74
C PRO A 308 -24.62 27.39 25.23
N TYR A 309 -24.58 28.11 26.36
CA TYR A 309 -25.72 28.80 26.97
C TYR A 309 -25.73 30.31 26.76
N ASP A 310 -24.81 30.89 25.95
CA ASP A 310 -24.83 32.31 25.63
C ASP A 310 -25.99 32.64 24.66
N PRO A 311 -27.03 33.40 25.08
CA PRO A 311 -28.16 33.75 24.23
C PRO A 311 -27.82 34.72 23.11
N HIS A 312 -26.61 35.29 23.10
CA HIS A 312 -26.16 36.31 22.16
C HIS A 312 -24.80 35.92 21.55
N PRO A 313 -24.75 34.94 20.62
CA PRO A 313 -23.51 34.56 19.96
C PRO A 313 -22.90 35.79 19.27
N ARG A 314 -21.68 36.17 19.67
CA ARG A 314 -21.00 37.33 19.09
C ARG A 314 -20.87 37.15 17.56
N PRO A 315 -21.30 38.12 16.74
CA PRO A 315 -21.14 38.04 15.29
C PRO A 315 -19.63 37.97 14.95
N GLY A 316 -19.19 36.82 14.42
CA GLY A 316 -17.79 36.54 14.09
C GLY A 316 -17.31 35.12 14.44
N LEU A 317 -17.95 34.44 15.41
CA LEU A 317 -17.57 33.09 15.86
C LEU A 317 -17.80 31.99 14.81
N TYR A 318 -18.86 32.10 14.00
CA TYR A 318 -19.13 31.16 12.91
C TYR A 318 -18.05 31.17 11.82
N GLY A 319 -17.50 32.35 11.50
CA GLY A 319 -16.42 32.49 10.51
C GLY A 319 -15.11 31.84 10.98
N ALA A 320 -14.76 32.01 12.26
CA ALA A 320 -13.55 31.43 12.83
C ALA A 320 -13.57 29.89 12.81
N ARG A 321 -14.71 29.27 13.16
CA ARG A 321 -14.87 27.81 13.10
C ARG A 321 -14.79 27.27 11.67
N GLU A 322 -15.39 27.96 10.71
CA GLU A 322 -15.29 27.59 9.30
C GLU A 322 -13.87 27.72 8.75
N ASP A 323 -13.16 28.79 9.10
CA ASP A 323 -11.78 29.03 8.68
C ASP A 323 -10.83 27.99 9.30
N TRP A 324 -11.05 27.58 10.55
CA TRP A 324 -10.34 26.48 11.19
C TRP A 324 -10.58 25.12 10.49
N GLU A 325 -11.83 24.80 10.17
CA GLU A 325 -12.15 23.58 9.42
C GLU A 325 -11.57 23.59 7.99
N ARG A 326 -11.51 24.77 7.34
CA ARG A 326 -10.79 24.94 6.06
C ARG A 326 -9.30 24.68 6.22
N LEU A 327 -8.68 25.24 7.27
CA LEU A 327 -7.27 25.03 7.57
C LEU A 327 -6.95 23.55 7.81
N ARG A 328 -7.76 22.86 8.62
CA ARG A 328 -7.62 21.42 8.88
C ARG A 328 -7.79 20.57 7.63
N ARG A 329 -8.75 20.88 6.75
CA ARG A 329 -8.91 20.19 5.46
C ARG A 329 -7.70 20.41 4.56
N ALA A 330 -7.20 21.65 4.45
CA ALA A 330 -6.02 21.95 3.65
C ALA A 330 -4.76 21.24 4.17
N ALA A 331 -4.55 21.24 5.48
CA ALA A 331 -3.45 20.53 6.14
C ALA A 331 -3.46 19.02 5.84
N ARG A 332 -4.64 18.38 5.89
CA ARG A 332 -4.80 16.96 5.51
C ARG A 332 -4.47 16.68 4.04
N THR A 333 -4.77 17.62 3.13
CA THR A 333 -4.38 17.51 1.72
C THR A 333 -2.87 17.61 1.53
N VAL A 334 -2.19 18.41 2.36
CA VAL A 334 -0.74 18.67 2.25
C VAL A 334 0.09 17.52 2.83
N ARG A 335 -0.30 16.98 3.99
CA ARG A 335 0.34 15.82 4.63
C ARG A 335 -0.74 14.82 5.08
N PRO A 336 -1.25 13.97 4.17
CA PRO A 336 -2.16 12.90 4.55
C PRO A 336 -1.39 11.91 5.44
N GLY A 337 -1.87 11.68 6.66
CA GLY A 337 -1.21 10.75 7.59
C GLY A 337 -0.15 11.35 8.52
N GLU A 338 -0.16 12.66 8.77
CA GLU A 338 0.56 13.25 9.93
C GLU A 338 -0.46 13.87 10.89
N TYR A 339 -0.65 13.25 12.06
CA TYR A 339 -1.69 13.62 13.02
C TYR A 339 -1.15 14.13 14.34
N LEU A 340 0.01 13.62 14.77
CA LEU A 340 0.57 13.88 16.09
C LEU A 340 1.67 14.92 16.05
N THR A 341 1.66 15.82 17.03
CA THR A 341 2.81 16.68 17.32
C THR A 341 3.96 15.83 17.88
N THR A 342 5.17 16.37 17.90
CA THR A 342 6.36 15.69 18.44
C THR A 342 6.13 15.28 19.89
N ARG A 343 5.52 16.17 20.68
CA ARG A 343 5.14 15.90 22.06
C ARG A 343 4.15 14.75 22.17
N GLN A 344 3.09 14.72 21.38
CA GLN A 344 2.06 13.69 21.50
C GLN A 344 2.52 12.31 21.07
N ARG A 345 3.39 12.24 20.05
CA ARG A 345 4.02 10.97 19.69
C ARG A 345 4.94 10.48 20.81
N ARG A 346 5.66 11.39 21.47
CA ARG A 346 6.47 11.03 22.65
C ARG A 346 5.60 10.52 23.80
N ASP A 347 4.51 11.23 24.11
CA ASP A 347 3.56 10.84 25.15
C ASP A 347 2.95 9.46 24.85
N LEU A 348 2.52 9.22 23.60
CA LEU A 348 2.01 7.92 23.16
C LEU A 348 3.10 6.83 23.28
N SER A 349 4.30 7.09 22.80
CA SER A 349 5.42 6.13 22.87
C SER A 349 5.74 5.75 24.32
N GLY A 350 5.64 6.71 25.24
CA GLY A 350 5.77 6.47 26.69
C GLY A 350 4.71 5.51 27.22
N LEU A 351 3.44 5.68 26.83
CA LEU A 351 2.35 4.76 27.22
C LEU A 351 2.54 3.36 26.60
N LEU A 352 2.93 3.29 25.32
CA LEU A 352 3.15 2.04 24.61
C LEU A 352 4.29 1.21 25.19
N ALA A 353 5.30 1.84 25.79
CA ALA A 353 6.40 1.15 26.44
C ALA A 353 5.95 0.29 27.65
N HIS A 354 4.77 0.58 28.21
CA HIS A 354 4.16 -0.19 29.30
C HIS A 354 3.18 -1.26 28.82
N CYS A 355 2.90 -1.33 27.52
CA CYS A 355 2.01 -2.33 26.94
C CYS A 355 2.78 -3.61 26.64
N THR A 356 2.27 -4.76 27.09
CA THR A 356 2.96 -6.06 26.98
C THR A 356 2.08 -7.15 26.38
N ARG A 357 0.78 -6.90 26.24
CA ARG A 357 -0.22 -7.89 25.84
C ARG A 357 -0.52 -7.86 24.36
N THR A 358 -0.35 -6.71 23.72
CA THR A 358 -0.61 -6.55 22.30
C THR A 358 0.64 -6.85 21.48
N ASP A 359 0.53 -7.84 20.57
CA ASP A 359 1.55 -8.11 19.57
C ASP A 359 1.47 -7.06 18.43
N PRO A 360 2.57 -6.34 18.12
CA PRO A 360 2.58 -5.29 17.10
C PRO A 360 2.16 -5.76 15.71
N ARG A 361 2.55 -6.98 15.32
CA ARG A 361 2.23 -7.52 14.00
C ARG A 361 0.75 -7.85 13.90
N THR A 362 0.21 -8.55 14.89
CA THR A 362 -1.22 -8.86 15.01
C THR A 362 -2.06 -7.59 15.03
N LEU A 363 -1.57 -6.53 15.68
CA LEU A 363 -2.24 -5.23 15.68
C LEU A 363 -2.32 -4.62 14.28
N LEU A 364 -1.21 -4.60 13.54
CA LEU A 364 -1.17 -4.11 12.16
C LEU A 364 -2.09 -4.93 11.25
N GLU A 365 -2.10 -6.27 11.38
CA GLU A 365 -3.00 -7.16 10.64
C GLU A 365 -4.48 -6.83 10.88
N ARG A 366 -4.84 -6.48 12.11
CA ARG A 366 -6.23 -6.14 12.49
C ARG A 366 -6.64 -4.74 12.06
N VAL A 367 -5.72 -3.78 12.06
CA VAL A 367 -6.01 -2.36 11.73
C VAL A 367 -5.89 -2.09 10.23
N LEU A 368 -4.96 -2.77 9.57
CA LEU A 368 -4.71 -2.69 8.13
C LEU A 368 -4.97 -4.04 7.44
N PRO A 369 -6.18 -4.62 7.57
CA PRO A 369 -6.48 -5.94 7.00
C PRO A 369 -6.39 -5.97 5.46
N HIS A 370 -6.30 -4.80 4.83
CA HIS A 370 -6.23 -4.62 3.38
C HIS A 370 -4.88 -4.05 2.92
N ALA A 371 -3.89 -3.87 3.80
CA ALA A 371 -2.57 -3.47 3.35
C ALA A 371 -1.96 -4.61 2.50
N PRO A 372 -1.44 -4.30 1.30
CA PRO A 372 -0.89 -5.31 0.38
C PRO A 372 0.31 -6.04 1.01
N GLU A 373 1.11 -5.32 1.78
CA GLU A 373 2.13 -5.86 2.65
C GLU A 373 2.17 -5.02 3.94
N LEU A 374 2.29 -5.68 5.08
CA LEU A 374 2.38 -4.98 6.36
C LEU A 374 3.82 -4.51 6.58
N PRO A 375 4.02 -3.26 7.02
CA PRO A 375 5.34 -2.80 7.41
C PRO A 375 5.92 -3.74 8.48
N ALA A 376 7.16 -4.19 8.28
CA ALA A 376 7.86 -4.90 9.34
C ALA A 376 8.17 -3.90 10.47
N VAL A 377 7.70 -4.20 11.67
CA VAL A 377 7.82 -3.32 12.85
C VAL A 377 8.53 -4.04 13.97
N THR A 378 9.32 -3.32 14.76
CA THR A 378 10.08 -3.91 15.88
C THR A 378 9.34 -3.81 17.22
N GLY A 379 8.30 -2.98 17.28
CA GLY A 379 7.50 -2.77 18.49
C GLY A 379 6.22 -1.96 18.22
N LEU A 380 5.45 -1.71 19.28
CA LEU A 380 4.19 -0.97 19.19
C LEU A 380 4.37 0.50 18.76
N ALA A 381 5.49 1.13 19.13
CA ALA A 381 5.80 2.51 18.72
C ALA A 381 5.98 2.60 17.19
N ASP A 382 6.72 1.66 16.60
CA ASP A 382 6.91 1.56 15.14
C ASP A 382 5.58 1.24 14.45
N ALA A 383 4.77 0.35 15.04
CA ALA A 383 3.43 0.07 14.54
C ALA A 383 2.56 1.32 14.50
N MET A 384 2.59 2.17 15.54
CA MET A 384 1.81 3.40 15.55
C MET A 384 2.35 4.45 14.57
N ASP A 385 3.67 4.60 14.45
CA ASP A 385 4.28 5.47 13.44
C ASP A 385 3.91 5.01 12.01
N ALA A 386 3.83 3.69 11.78
CA ALA A 386 3.34 3.13 10.52
C ALA A 386 1.85 3.44 10.30
N LEU A 387 0.98 3.13 11.26
CA LEU A 387 -0.47 3.39 11.20
C LEU A 387 -0.81 4.87 11.01
N GLU A 388 0.00 5.78 11.55
CA GLU A 388 -0.16 7.22 11.34
C GLU A 388 -0.09 7.57 9.85
N GLY A 389 0.85 6.97 9.13
CA GLY A 389 1.06 7.18 7.69
C GLY A 389 0.01 6.55 6.78
N PHE A 390 -0.89 5.71 7.31
CA PHE A 390 -2.02 5.17 6.54
C PHE A 390 -3.22 6.11 6.61
N SER A 391 -3.77 6.44 5.45
CA SER A 391 -5.04 7.17 5.38
C SER A 391 -6.20 6.26 5.79
N SER A 392 -7.24 6.83 6.40
CA SER A 392 -8.50 6.11 6.61
C SER A 392 -9.03 5.59 5.29
N THR A 393 -9.40 4.31 5.23
CA THR A 393 -10.19 3.77 4.12
C THR A 393 -11.45 4.62 3.95
N THR A 394 -11.82 4.94 2.72
CA THR A 394 -12.98 5.78 2.40
C THR A 394 -14.25 5.25 3.09
N GLY A 395 -14.72 5.97 4.12
CA GLY A 395 -15.91 5.59 4.90
C GLY A 395 -15.66 5.04 6.31
N ALA A 396 -14.40 4.76 6.71
CA ALA A 396 -14.07 4.44 8.09
C ALA A 396 -14.04 5.74 8.94
N PRO A 397 -14.89 5.87 9.98
CA PRO A 397 -15.02 7.12 10.72
C PRO A 397 -13.83 7.40 11.65
N VAL A 398 -13.07 6.36 12.04
CA VAL A 398 -11.92 6.45 12.94
C VAL A 398 -10.63 6.15 12.16
N PRO A 399 -9.59 7.01 12.20
CA PRO A 399 -8.31 6.76 11.51
C PRO A 399 -7.53 5.55 12.04
N PRO A 400 -6.70 4.90 11.20
CA PRO A 400 -5.94 3.70 11.57
C PRO A 400 -5.11 3.87 12.85
N LEU A 401 -4.43 5.01 13.02
CA LEU A 401 -3.72 5.33 14.26
C LEU A 401 -4.63 5.19 15.51
N LEU A 402 -5.80 5.83 15.50
CA LEU A 402 -6.73 5.79 16.63
C LEU A 402 -7.33 4.40 16.82
N GLN A 403 -7.61 3.68 15.73
CA GLN A 403 -8.05 2.28 15.81
C GLN A 403 -7.01 1.40 16.51
N GLY A 404 -5.73 1.58 16.19
CA GLY A 404 -4.62 0.87 16.81
C GLY A 404 -4.55 1.11 18.31
N VAL A 405 -4.57 2.39 18.73
CA VAL A 405 -4.50 2.75 20.15
C VAL A 405 -5.72 2.26 20.95
N VAL A 406 -6.94 2.33 20.39
CA VAL A 406 -8.15 1.79 21.04
C VAL A 406 -8.02 0.28 21.25
N ARG A 407 -7.49 -0.46 20.28
CA ARG A 407 -7.30 -1.92 20.42
C ARG A 407 -6.29 -2.27 21.51
N ILE A 408 -5.17 -1.56 21.57
CA ILE A 408 -4.17 -1.73 22.65
C ILE A 408 -4.83 -1.43 24.00
N SER A 409 -5.54 -0.31 24.12
CA SER A 409 -6.27 0.06 25.34
C SER A 409 -7.22 -1.05 25.82
N VAL A 410 -8.01 -1.65 24.91
CA VAL A 410 -8.93 -2.73 25.27
C VAL A 410 -8.19 -4.00 25.72
N GLU A 411 -7.09 -4.38 25.07
CA GLU A 411 -6.32 -5.57 25.43
C GLU A 411 -5.55 -5.41 26.76
N GLU A 412 -5.01 -4.23 27.01
CA GLU A 412 -4.28 -3.89 28.25
C GLU A 412 -5.23 -3.73 29.44
N ARG A 413 -6.46 -3.28 29.21
CA ARG A 413 -7.49 -3.16 30.26
C ARG A 413 -7.78 -4.49 30.97
N ALA A 414 -7.50 -5.63 30.33
CA ALA A 414 -7.60 -6.94 30.97
C ALA A 414 -6.59 -7.15 32.11
N ALA A 415 -5.47 -6.41 32.15
CA ALA A 415 -4.45 -6.49 33.19
C ALA A 415 -4.56 -5.38 34.26
N GLY A 416 -5.33 -4.33 34.02
CA GLY A 416 -5.55 -3.25 34.99
C GLY A 416 -5.92 -1.92 34.33
N ALA A 417 -6.09 -0.89 35.17
CA ALA A 417 -6.44 0.46 34.72
C ALA A 417 -5.30 1.15 33.94
N TYR A 418 -4.05 0.89 34.33
CA TYR A 418 -2.86 1.45 33.68
C TYR A 418 -2.20 0.40 32.77
N PRO A 419 -1.83 0.71 31.51
CA PRO A 419 -1.90 2.03 30.84
C PRO A 419 -3.22 2.32 30.09
N ALA A 420 -4.24 1.46 30.19
CA ALA A 420 -5.46 1.53 29.37
C ALA A 420 -6.28 2.83 29.51
N GLU A 421 -6.49 3.34 30.72
CA GLU A 421 -7.24 4.60 30.95
C GLU A 421 -6.51 5.81 30.36
N ASP A 422 -5.18 5.84 30.47
CA ASP A 422 -4.36 6.91 29.90
C ASP A 422 -4.35 6.85 28.37
N LEU A 423 -4.33 5.65 27.78
CA LEU A 423 -4.49 5.46 26.34
C LEU A 423 -5.86 5.94 25.85
N ASP A 424 -6.93 5.69 26.61
CA ASP A 424 -8.27 6.17 26.26
C ASP A 424 -8.40 7.69 26.36
N ALA A 425 -7.89 8.29 27.43
CA ALA A 425 -7.84 9.74 27.58
C ALA A 425 -6.98 10.39 26.48
N TRP A 426 -5.91 9.71 26.05
CA TRP A 426 -5.12 10.13 24.90
C TRP A 426 -5.93 10.07 23.60
N VAL A 427 -6.65 8.98 23.33
CA VAL A 427 -7.48 8.82 22.12
C VAL A 427 -8.54 9.91 22.05
N GLU A 428 -9.27 10.18 23.13
CA GLU A 428 -10.32 11.20 23.19
C GLU A 428 -9.75 12.59 22.85
N ARG A 429 -8.61 12.94 23.43
CA ARG A 429 -7.93 14.22 23.18
C ARG A 429 -7.47 14.36 21.72
N ILE A 430 -6.93 13.29 21.12
CA ILE A 430 -6.47 13.33 19.72
C ILE A 430 -7.64 13.29 18.75
N ALA A 431 -8.71 12.55 19.04
CA ALA A 431 -9.92 12.48 18.23
C ALA A 431 -10.59 13.85 18.12
N ALA A 432 -10.85 14.51 19.26
CA ALA A 432 -11.44 15.85 19.31
C ALA A 432 -10.63 16.86 18.49
N ARG A 433 -9.31 16.87 18.65
CA ARG A 433 -8.43 17.77 17.89
C ARG A 433 -8.38 17.45 16.40
N SER A 434 -8.38 16.17 16.06
CA SER A 434 -8.39 15.72 14.68
C SER A 434 -9.76 15.87 14.04
N GLY A 435 -10.80 16.25 14.80
CA GLY A 435 -12.23 16.28 14.44
C GLY A 435 -12.72 14.96 13.91
N VAL A 436 -12.34 13.90 14.62
CA VAL A 436 -12.99 12.60 14.58
C VAL A 436 -14.14 12.67 15.58
N ASP A 437 -15.32 12.20 15.19
CA ASP A 437 -16.50 12.22 16.04
C ASP A 437 -16.30 11.33 17.28
N GLU A 438 -16.57 11.87 18.47
CA GLU A 438 -16.47 11.16 19.73
C GLU A 438 -17.41 9.95 19.79
N ALA A 439 -18.60 10.06 19.19
CA ALA A 439 -19.56 8.96 19.10
C ALA A 439 -18.99 7.81 18.23
N ALA A 440 -18.26 8.14 17.16
CA ALA A 440 -17.63 7.12 16.32
C ALA A 440 -16.48 6.40 17.04
N VAL A 441 -15.67 7.12 17.81
CA VAL A 441 -14.63 6.51 18.66
C VAL A 441 -15.25 5.62 19.73
N SER A 442 -16.31 6.10 20.38
CA SER A 442 -17.03 5.35 21.42
C SER A 442 -17.67 4.08 20.87
N GLN A 443 -18.32 4.16 19.71
CA GLN A 443 -18.89 2.99 19.02
C GLN A 443 -17.81 1.99 18.64
N PHE A 444 -16.70 2.45 18.05
CA PHE A 444 -15.58 1.57 17.69
C PHE A 444 -14.98 0.88 18.92
N ARG A 445 -14.80 1.61 20.03
CA ARG A 445 -14.33 1.04 21.31
C ARG A 445 -15.30 -0.02 21.83
N ALA A 446 -16.61 0.23 21.76
CA ALA A 446 -17.64 -0.73 22.15
C ALA A 446 -17.58 -2.01 21.29
N ASP A 447 -17.43 -1.87 19.97
CA ASP A 447 -17.33 -3.00 19.04
C ASP A 447 -16.08 -3.85 19.32
N VAL A 448 -14.92 -3.20 19.56
CA VAL A 448 -13.67 -3.89 19.91
C VAL A 448 -13.79 -4.59 21.27
N THR A 449 -14.41 -3.95 22.26
CA THR A 449 -14.63 -4.53 23.59
C THR A 449 -15.58 -5.72 23.53
N ALA A 450 -16.66 -5.62 22.75
CA ALA A 450 -17.61 -6.72 22.53
C ALA A 450 -16.94 -7.93 21.85
N ALA A 451 -16.03 -7.67 20.89
CA ALA A 451 -15.23 -8.71 20.25
C ALA A 451 -14.14 -9.31 21.18
N ALA A 452 -13.70 -8.58 22.20
CA ALA A 452 -12.70 -9.01 23.18
C ALA A 452 -13.29 -9.70 24.43
N ALA A 453 -14.60 -9.59 24.67
CA ALA A 453 -15.26 -10.25 25.79
C ALA A 453 -15.19 -11.78 25.65
N PRO A 454 -14.91 -12.53 26.75
CA PRO A 454 -14.99 -13.98 26.70
C PRO A 454 -16.44 -14.36 26.39
N VAL A 455 -16.65 -14.94 25.21
CA VAL A 455 -17.90 -15.62 24.88
C VAL A 455 -18.12 -16.63 26.00
N ARG A 456 -19.21 -16.47 26.76
CA ARG A 456 -19.74 -17.56 27.58
C ARG A 456 -19.99 -18.70 26.63
N THR A 457 -19.18 -19.74 26.73
CA THR A 457 -19.49 -21.04 26.15
C THR A 457 -20.92 -21.37 26.60
N PRO A 458 -21.87 -21.57 25.67
CA PRO A 458 -23.13 -22.16 26.05
C PRO A 458 -22.80 -23.46 26.76
N ALA A 459 -23.50 -23.74 27.87
CA ALA A 459 -23.44 -25.04 28.53
C ALA A 459 -23.44 -26.12 27.45
N ALA A 460 -22.54 -27.09 27.58
CA ALA A 460 -22.39 -28.21 26.67
C ALA A 460 -23.75 -28.91 26.50
N GLY A 461 -24.52 -28.46 25.51
CA GLY A 461 -25.34 -29.34 24.72
C GLY A 461 -24.40 -30.35 24.06
N PRO A 462 -24.91 -31.53 23.70
CA PRO A 462 -24.10 -32.52 22.99
C PRO A 462 -23.40 -31.81 21.82
N PRO A 463 -22.11 -32.10 21.58
CA PRO A 463 -21.26 -31.28 20.75
C PRO A 463 -21.96 -31.03 19.42
N ALA A 464 -22.23 -29.76 19.11
CA ALA A 464 -22.49 -29.38 17.74
C ALA A 464 -21.21 -29.69 16.98
N THR A 465 -21.28 -30.76 16.18
CA THR A 465 -20.25 -31.22 15.26
C THR A 465 -19.59 -30.03 14.58
N GLY A 466 -18.26 -30.04 14.57
CA GLY A 466 -17.39 -28.89 14.32
C GLY A 466 -17.80 -28.00 13.15
N THR A 467 -17.61 -26.69 13.32
CA THR A 467 -17.54 -25.78 12.19
C THR A 467 -16.37 -26.27 11.32
N PRO A 468 -16.60 -26.69 10.07
CA PRO A 468 -15.57 -27.33 9.26
C PRO A 468 -14.44 -26.33 8.98
N ALA A 469 -13.20 -26.80 9.05
CA ALA A 469 -12.05 -26.05 8.57
C ALA A 469 -12.31 -25.62 7.12
N THR A 470 -12.11 -24.33 6.81
CA THR A 470 -12.31 -23.81 5.46
C THR A 470 -11.31 -24.48 4.54
N ALA A 471 -11.78 -25.20 3.53
CA ALA A 471 -10.93 -25.97 2.63
C ALA A 471 -9.85 -25.09 1.96
N PRO A 472 -8.63 -25.60 1.74
CA PRO A 472 -7.55 -24.85 1.11
C PRO A 472 -7.95 -24.41 -0.29
N ARG A 473 -7.48 -23.24 -0.72
CA ARG A 473 -7.76 -22.63 -2.01
C ARG A 473 -6.48 -22.47 -2.81
N VAL A 474 -6.55 -22.81 -4.10
CA VAL A 474 -5.51 -22.55 -5.09
C VAL A 474 -6.07 -21.58 -6.11
N GLN A 475 -5.53 -20.37 -6.12
CA GLN A 475 -6.02 -19.26 -6.95
C GLN A 475 -5.07 -19.03 -8.11
N VAL A 476 -5.58 -19.12 -9.32
CA VAL A 476 -4.82 -19.01 -10.55
C VAL A 476 -5.27 -17.74 -11.25
N GLU A 477 -4.43 -16.71 -11.23
CA GLU A 477 -4.66 -15.52 -12.03
C GLU A 477 -4.07 -15.75 -13.42
N LEU A 478 -4.95 -15.89 -14.40
CA LEU A 478 -4.58 -16.14 -15.79
C LEU A 478 -4.67 -14.84 -16.57
N LEU A 479 -3.61 -14.55 -17.33
CA LEU A 479 -3.56 -13.47 -18.30
C LEU A 479 -3.46 -14.09 -19.70
N PRO A 480 -4.60 -14.25 -20.41
CA PRO A 480 -4.60 -14.81 -21.75
C PRO A 480 -3.95 -13.87 -22.76
N THR A 481 -3.17 -14.43 -23.67
CA THR A 481 -2.75 -13.75 -24.91
C THR A 481 -3.99 -13.44 -25.78
N PRO A 482 -3.90 -12.53 -26.77
CA PRO A 482 -5.04 -12.18 -27.64
C PRO A 482 -5.70 -13.37 -28.37
N THR A 483 -5.00 -14.49 -28.50
CA THR A 483 -5.52 -15.72 -29.11
C THR A 483 -6.37 -16.57 -28.16
N GLY A 484 -6.28 -16.32 -26.85
CA GLY A 484 -6.94 -17.13 -25.82
C GLY A 484 -6.37 -18.54 -25.64
N ARG A 485 -5.25 -18.87 -26.31
CA ARG A 485 -4.67 -20.23 -26.32
C ARG A 485 -3.39 -20.37 -25.49
N ARG A 486 -2.75 -19.26 -25.17
CA ARG A 486 -1.55 -19.20 -24.31
C ARG A 486 -1.72 -18.17 -23.22
N PHE A 487 -1.05 -18.39 -22.10
CA PHE A 487 -1.25 -17.67 -20.85
C PHE A 487 0.08 -17.36 -20.18
N THR A 488 0.20 -16.18 -19.58
CA THR A 488 1.08 -15.96 -18.43
C THR A 488 0.20 -16.02 -17.17
N TYR A 489 0.77 -16.44 -16.04
CA TYR A 489 -0.04 -16.63 -14.84
C TYR A 489 0.77 -16.64 -13.56
N GLN A 490 0.04 -16.47 -12.46
CA GLN A 490 0.55 -16.67 -11.12
C GLN A 490 -0.43 -17.54 -10.32
N ILE A 491 0.13 -18.39 -9.46
CA ILE A 491 -0.63 -19.30 -8.60
C ILE A 491 -0.40 -18.90 -7.15
N TRP A 492 -1.49 -18.69 -6.44
CA TRP A 492 -1.52 -18.37 -5.02
C TRP A 492 -2.16 -19.53 -4.25
N THR A 493 -1.73 -19.70 -3.01
CA THR A 493 -2.34 -20.65 -2.07
C THR A 493 -2.89 -19.90 -0.87
N PHE A 494 -4.04 -20.34 -0.39
CA PHE A 494 -4.71 -19.78 0.79
C PHE A 494 -5.30 -20.93 1.60
N ALA A 495 -5.05 -20.95 2.90
CA ALA A 495 -5.65 -21.89 3.85
C ALA A 495 -6.26 -21.08 4.99
N ASP A 496 -7.24 -21.64 5.71
CA ASP A 496 -7.93 -20.94 6.78
C ASP A 496 -6.91 -20.32 7.77
N ARG A 497 -7.10 -19.04 8.08
CA ARG A 497 -6.20 -18.25 8.96
C ARG A 497 -4.75 -18.09 8.47
N GLN A 498 -4.44 -18.37 7.21
CA GLN A 498 -3.14 -18.09 6.59
C GLN A 498 -3.27 -17.01 5.50
N PRO A 499 -2.27 -16.12 5.34
CA PRO A 499 -2.27 -15.15 4.25
C PRO A 499 -2.14 -15.83 2.88
N HIS A 500 -2.59 -15.14 1.82
CA HIS A 500 -2.33 -15.58 0.45
C HIS A 500 -0.82 -15.68 0.23
N ARG A 501 -0.35 -16.85 -0.18
CA ARG A 501 1.07 -17.10 -0.48
C ARG A 501 1.24 -17.32 -1.97
N LEU A 502 2.07 -16.49 -2.60
CA LEU A 502 2.49 -16.69 -3.97
C LEU A 502 3.30 -17.98 -4.06
N ALA A 503 2.73 -19.00 -4.68
CA ALA A 503 3.35 -20.30 -4.86
C ALA A 503 4.19 -20.35 -6.13
N LEU A 504 3.73 -19.66 -7.20
CA LEU A 504 4.37 -19.72 -8.49
C LEU A 504 4.07 -18.48 -9.34
N VAL A 505 5.07 -18.02 -10.09
CA VAL A 505 4.92 -17.03 -11.17
C VAL A 505 5.45 -17.63 -12.47
N ARG A 506 4.71 -17.43 -13.55
CA ARG A 506 5.07 -17.86 -14.90
C ARG A 506 4.94 -16.68 -15.87
N ASP A 507 6.07 -16.01 -16.10
CA ASP A 507 6.16 -14.83 -16.98
C ASP A 507 6.31 -15.18 -18.48
N ALA A 508 6.59 -16.44 -18.80
CA ALA A 508 6.67 -16.94 -20.18
C ALA A 508 5.33 -17.54 -20.62
N GLU A 509 4.94 -17.30 -21.87
CA GLU A 509 3.70 -17.84 -22.45
C GLU A 509 3.67 -19.37 -22.42
N ALA A 510 2.64 -19.93 -21.78
CA ALA A 510 2.44 -21.36 -21.64
C ALA A 510 1.04 -21.79 -22.13
N GLY A 511 0.90 -23.06 -22.53
CA GLY A 511 -0.39 -23.66 -22.88
C GLY A 511 -1.18 -24.09 -21.63
N SER A 512 -2.46 -24.45 -21.81
CA SER A 512 -3.35 -24.92 -20.74
C SER A 512 -2.81 -26.16 -20.00
N GLU A 513 -2.21 -27.12 -20.72
CA GLU A 513 -1.60 -28.32 -20.13
C GLU A 513 -0.57 -27.95 -19.05
N GLN A 514 0.31 -26.98 -19.35
CA GLN A 514 1.35 -26.54 -18.43
C GLN A 514 0.76 -25.80 -17.21
N VAL A 515 -0.36 -25.08 -17.38
CA VAL A 515 -1.09 -24.45 -16.26
C VAL A 515 -1.60 -25.53 -15.31
N VAL A 516 -2.20 -26.59 -15.86
CA VAL A 516 -2.73 -27.72 -15.09
C VAL A 516 -1.61 -28.48 -14.36
N ASP A 517 -0.47 -28.71 -15.00
CA ASP A 517 0.70 -29.32 -14.37
C ASP A 517 1.24 -28.48 -13.19
N ASP A 518 1.29 -27.16 -13.36
CA ASP A 518 1.73 -26.26 -12.32
C ASP A 518 0.75 -26.21 -11.14
N ILE A 519 -0.56 -26.26 -11.40
CA ILE A 519 -1.59 -26.40 -10.36
C ILE A 519 -1.41 -27.72 -9.61
N ARG A 520 -1.21 -28.84 -10.32
CA ARG A 520 -0.96 -30.16 -9.74
C ARG A 520 0.27 -30.13 -8.82
N ARG A 521 1.35 -29.49 -9.28
CA ARG A 521 2.57 -29.31 -8.49
C ARG A 521 2.30 -28.50 -7.23
N VAL A 522 1.65 -27.34 -7.34
CA VAL A 522 1.33 -26.47 -6.19
C VAL A 522 0.43 -27.19 -5.17
N LEU A 523 -0.57 -27.93 -5.63
CA LEU A 523 -1.43 -28.76 -4.76
C LEU A 523 -0.62 -29.79 -3.96
N ARG A 524 0.46 -30.34 -4.53
CA ARG A 524 1.31 -31.33 -3.85
C ARG A 524 2.33 -30.72 -2.91
N THR A 525 2.92 -29.57 -3.28
CA THR A 525 4.07 -28.99 -2.55
C THR A 525 3.65 -27.95 -1.53
N GLU A 526 2.59 -27.19 -1.79
CA GLU A 526 2.22 -26.03 -0.98
C GLU A 526 0.97 -26.25 -0.11
N VAL A 527 0.06 -27.13 -0.52
CA VAL A 527 -1.15 -27.43 0.26
C VAL A 527 -0.86 -28.57 1.25
N ARG A 528 -0.79 -28.23 2.54
CA ARG A 528 -0.44 -29.17 3.62
C ARG A 528 -1.60 -30.00 4.13
N GLU A 529 -2.79 -29.40 4.19
CA GLU A 529 -4.01 -30.05 4.67
C GLU A 529 -4.79 -30.58 3.47
N ASP A 530 -5.08 -31.89 3.48
CA ASP A 530 -5.86 -32.64 2.49
C ASP A 530 -6.06 -31.96 1.12
N PRO A 531 -5.09 -32.10 0.18
CA PRO A 531 -5.16 -31.53 -1.15
C PRO A 531 -6.39 -31.95 -1.96
N GLU A 532 -7.11 -33.01 -1.56
CA GLU A 532 -8.33 -33.47 -2.22
C GLU A 532 -9.51 -32.54 -1.97
N THR A 533 -9.49 -31.84 -0.84
CA THR A 533 -10.49 -30.83 -0.51
C THR A 533 -10.19 -29.48 -1.16
N ALA A 534 -9.10 -29.28 -1.90
CA ALA A 534 -8.76 -27.96 -2.41
C ALA A 534 -9.79 -27.40 -3.41
N LEU A 535 -10.17 -26.13 -3.24
CA LEU A 535 -10.93 -25.34 -4.22
C LEU A 535 -9.95 -24.66 -5.18
N VAL A 536 -10.10 -24.89 -6.48
CA VAL A 536 -9.29 -24.27 -7.54
C VAL A 536 -10.09 -23.13 -8.17
N GLU A 537 -9.55 -21.92 -8.10
CA GLU A 537 -10.23 -20.70 -8.52
C GLU A 537 -9.46 -20.05 -9.67
N TYR A 538 -10.07 -19.95 -10.85
CA TYR A 538 -9.48 -19.25 -11.99
C TYR A 538 -9.98 -17.82 -12.06
N PHE A 539 -9.07 -16.86 -11.94
CA PHE A 539 -9.35 -15.44 -12.11
C PHE A 539 -9.07 -15.02 -13.55
N LEU A 540 -10.10 -14.52 -14.24
CA LEU A 540 -10.08 -14.18 -15.66
C LEU A 540 -10.57 -12.74 -15.90
N PRO A 541 -10.00 -12.00 -16.87
CA PRO A 541 -10.60 -10.76 -17.34
C PRO A 541 -12.00 -10.99 -17.91
N SER A 542 -12.87 -9.98 -17.84
CA SER A 542 -14.30 -10.10 -18.21
C SER A 542 -14.54 -10.54 -19.66
N ALA A 543 -13.58 -10.27 -20.56
CA ALA A 543 -13.62 -10.71 -21.96
C ALA A 543 -13.44 -12.23 -22.13
N TRP A 544 -12.83 -12.91 -21.14
CA TRP A 544 -12.39 -14.30 -21.22
C TRP A 544 -13.15 -15.25 -20.28
N LEU A 545 -14.23 -14.79 -19.64
CA LEU A 545 -15.05 -15.61 -18.71
C LEU A 545 -15.62 -16.90 -19.34
N GLY A 546 -15.64 -17.00 -20.67
CA GLY A 546 -16.09 -18.18 -21.41
C GLY A 546 -15.01 -19.25 -21.63
N LEU A 547 -13.78 -19.06 -21.15
CA LEU A 547 -12.73 -20.07 -21.26
C LEU A 547 -13.13 -21.36 -20.54
N ASP A 548 -12.78 -22.49 -21.13
CA ASP A 548 -13.16 -23.83 -20.69
C ASP A 548 -12.17 -24.41 -19.67
N VAL A 549 -11.73 -23.59 -18.71
CA VAL A 549 -10.72 -23.94 -17.70
C VAL A 549 -11.10 -25.17 -16.87
N ASP A 550 -12.40 -25.46 -16.77
CA ASP A 550 -12.92 -26.65 -16.09
C ASP A 550 -12.75 -27.96 -16.88
N SER A 551 -12.46 -27.90 -18.18
CA SER A 551 -12.19 -29.07 -19.03
C SER A 551 -10.71 -29.24 -19.41
N TRP A 552 -9.80 -28.41 -18.87
CA TRP A 552 -8.37 -28.58 -19.11
C TRP A 552 -7.81 -29.80 -18.36
N GLU A 553 -6.87 -30.48 -18.99
CA GLU A 553 -6.22 -31.68 -18.46
C GLU A 553 -4.71 -31.64 -18.74
N SER A 554 -3.92 -32.28 -17.89
CA SER A 554 -2.52 -32.57 -18.18
C SER A 554 -2.41 -33.90 -18.95
N PRO A 555 -1.48 -34.02 -19.91
CA PRO A 555 -1.19 -35.31 -20.54
C PRO A 555 -0.72 -36.34 -19.51
N ASP A 556 -0.91 -37.62 -19.84
CA ASP A 556 -0.53 -38.75 -18.99
C ASP A 556 0.98 -38.72 -18.68
N SER A 557 1.33 -38.70 -17.39
CA SER A 557 2.69 -39.00 -16.95
C SER A 557 2.72 -40.42 -16.40
N ASP A 558 3.75 -41.20 -16.78
CA ASP A 558 3.86 -42.64 -16.51
C ASP A 558 3.76 -43.04 -15.02
N GLU A 559 3.89 -42.11 -14.07
CA GLU A 559 3.86 -42.36 -12.62
C GLU A 559 2.52 -42.04 -11.93
N ASP A 560 1.65 -41.18 -12.49
CA ASP A 560 0.54 -40.59 -11.71
C ASP A 560 -0.82 -40.49 -12.46
N GLY A 561 -0.92 -40.88 -13.73
CA GLY A 561 -2.15 -40.78 -14.52
C GLY A 561 -2.56 -39.34 -14.90
N PRO A 562 -3.66 -39.16 -15.67
CA PRO A 562 -4.07 -37.85 -16.17
C PRO A 562 -4.71 -37.01 -15.05
N PHE A 563 -4.38 -35.72 -14.98
CA PHE A 563 -4.95 -34.81 -13.99
C PHE A 563 -5.94 -33.85 -14.65
N ALA A 564 -7.21 -33.99 -14.26
CA ALA A 564 -8.31 -33.12 -14.69
C ALA A 564 -8.87 -32.39 -13.45
N PRO A 565 -8.47 -31.13 -13.20
CA PRO A 565 -8.93 -30.35 -12.05
C PRO A 565 -10.46 -30.29 -11.95
N GLY A 566 -11.18 -30.14 -13.07
CA GLY A 566 -12.64 -30.01 -13.07
C GLY A 566 -13.41 -31.25 -12.60
N ILE A 567 -12.76 -32.41 -12.56
CA ILE A 567 -13.33 -33.69 -12.07
C ILE A 567 -12.86 -33.96 -10.65
N THR A 568 -11.54 -33.83 -10.44
CA THR A 568 -10.87 -34.21 -9.18
C THR A 568 -10.97 -33.14 -8.10
N ARG A 569 -11.24 -31.88 -8.44
CA ARG A 569 -11.28 -30.73 -7.53
C ARG A 569 -12.51 -29.85 -7.80
N ARG A 570 -12.87 -29.03 -6.82
CA ARG A 570 -13.91 -28.02 -7.00
C ARG A 570 -13.31 -26.90 -7.84
N VAL A 571 -13.77 -26.71 -9.08
CA VAL A 571 -13.24 -25.68 -10.01
C VAL A 571 -14.29 -24.62 -10.27
N VAL A 572 -13.90 -23.36 -10.05
CA VAL A 572 -14.74 -22.18 -10.27
C VAL A 572 -14.03 -21.11 -11.10
N VAL A 573 -14.81 -20.37 -11.88
CA VAL A 573 -14.36 -19.16 -12.60
C VAL A 573 -14.75 -17.91 -11.83
N ARG A 574 -13.83 -16.95 -11.77
CA ARG A 574 -14.01 -15.63 -11.17
C ARG A 574 -13.55 -14.54 -12.12
N THR A 575 -14.13 -13.36 -11.99
CA THR A 575 -13.68 -12.16 -12.71
C THR A 575 -12.56 -11.45 -11.92
N THR A 576 -11.53 -10.95 -12.60
CA THR A 576 -10.54 -10.02 -12.01
C THR A 576 -11.06 -8.59 -11.90
N GLU A 577 -12.13 -8.26 -12.63
CA GLU A 577 -12.68 -6.92 -12.76
C GLU A 577 -14.02 -6.81 -12.00
N ARG A 578 -14.13 -5.79 -11.14
CA ARG A 578 -15.40 -5.35 -10.55
C ARG A 578 -15.54 -3.83 -10.72
N SER A 579 -16.77 -3.34 -10.85
CA SER A 579 -17.10 -1.91 -10.80
C SER A 579 -17.83 -1.54 -9.50
N ARG A 580 -17.87 -0.25 -9.14
CA ARG A 580 -18.63 0.25 -7.97
C ARG A 580 -20.11 -0.18 -8.00
N GLU A 581 -20.73 -0.14 -9.17
CA GLU A 581 -22.12 -0.56 -9.38
C GLU A 581 -22.30 -2.07 -9.18
N SER A 582 -21.36 -2.87 -9.70
CA SER A 582 -21.39 -4.33 -9.50
C SER A 582 -21.23 -4.71 -8.03
N TYR A 583 -20.41 -3.99 -7.27
CA TYR A 583 -20.21 -4.23 -5.84
C TYR A 583 -21.45 -3.87 -5.01
N ALA A 584 -22.13 -2.79 -5.35
CA ALA A 584 -23.38 -2.41 -4.70
C ALA A 584 -24.48 -3.47 -4.94
N GLY A 585 -24.62 -3.94 -6.18
CA GLY A 585 -25.53 -5.04 -6.53
C GLY A 585 -25.16 -6.34 -5.82
N TRP A 586 -23.88 -6.66 -5.75
CA TRP A 586 -23.35 -7.82 -5.04
C TRP A 586 -23.68 -7.76 -3.54
N LYS A 587 -23.44 -6.64 -2.87
CA LYS A 587 -23.77 -6.48 -1.44
C LYS A 587 -25.27 -6.63 -1.18
N GLN A 588 -26.09 -6.11 -2.07
CA GLN A 588 -27.55 -6.25 -1.98
C GLN A 588 -27.98 -7.72 -2.13
N ARG A 589 -27.43 -8.44 -3.11
CA ARG A 589 -27.72 -9.87 -3.32
C ARG A 589 -27.16 -10.74 -2.19
N THR A 590 -26.03 -10.35 -1.58
CA THR A 590 -25.47 -11.02 -0.40
C THR A 590 -26.46 -11.02 0.76
N ALA A 591 -27.13 -9.88 1.00
CA ALA A 591 -28.14 -9.79 2.05
C ALA A 591 -29.40 -10.65 1.75
N ALA A 592 -29.66 -10.95 0.48
CA ALA A 592 -30.78 -11.75 0.03
C ALA A 592 -30.48 -13.25 -0.11
N LEU A 593 -29.20 -13.68 -0.04
CA LEU A 593 -28.74 -15.06 -0.27
C LEU A 593 -29.58 -16.16 0.39
N PRO A 594 -29.99 -16.05 1.68
CA PRO A 594 -30.78 -17.11 2.32
C PRO A 594 -32.15 -17.37 1.68
N HIS A 595 -32.67 -16.41 0.91
CA HIS A 595 -33.97 -16.50 0.23
C HIS A 595 -33.86 -16.14 -1.26
N ALA A 596 -32.65 -16.15 -1.80
CA ALA A 596 -32.37 -15.65 -3.14
C ALA A 596 -33.12 -16.47 -4.18
N LYS A 597 -33.90 -15.77 -5.01
CA LYS A 597 -34.58 -16.39 -6.15
C LYS A 597 -33.56 -16.77 -7.22
N ARG A 598 -33.99 -17.65 -8.12
CA ARG A 598 -33.19 -18.11 -9.25
C ARG A 598 -33.79 -17.60 -10.51
N LEU A 599 -32.92 -17.16 -11.41
CA LEU A 599 -33.33 -16.55 -12.65
C LEU A 599 -32.73 -17.33 -13.81
N VAL A 600 -33.52 -17.57 -14.85
CA VAL A 600 -33.03 -18.11 -16.12
C VAL A 600 -32.96 -16.97 -17.13
N LEU A 601 -31.79 -16.79 -17.74
CA LEU A 601 -31.60 -15.93 -18.91
C LEU A 601 -31.46 -16.83 -20.13
N ASP A 602 -32.51 -16.87 -20.95
CA ASP A 602 -32.59 -17.67 -22.17
C ASP A 602 -32.38 -16.84 -23.45
N HIS A 603 -32.62 -17.44 -24.63
CA HIS A 603 -32.53 -16.80 -25.95
C HIS A 603 -33.30 -15.47 -26.07
N ARG A 604 -34.34 -15.22 -25.25
CA ARG A 604 -35.11 -13.96 -25.24
C ARG A 604 -34.37 -12.81 -24.57
N HIS A 605 -33.32 -13.11 -23.82
CA HIS A 605 -32.57 -12.16 -23.01
C HIS A 605 -31.20 -11.83 -23.61
N THR A 606 -30.89 -12.30 -24.82
CA THR A 606 -29.57 -12.16 -25.47
C THR A 606 -29.17 -10.70 -25.74
N ASP A 607 -30.14 -9.79 -25.85
CA ASP A 607 -29.87 -8.34 -25.87
C ASP A 607 -29.40 -7.84 -24.49
N ARG A 608 -28.29 -7.10 -24.50
CA ARG A 608 -27.65 -6.58 -23.28
C ARG A 608 -28.60 -5.74 -22.42
N LYS A 609 -29.44 -4.89 -23.01
CA LYS A 609 -30.36 -4.03 -22.27
C LYS A 609 -31.49 -4.86 -21.65
N VAL A 610 -31.98 -5.87 -22.37
CA VAL A 610 -33.02 -6.79 -21.89
C VAL A 610 -32.50 -7.63 -20.71
N ALA A 611 -31.31 -8.24 -20.83
CA ALA A 611 -30.67 -8.96 -19.73
C ALA A 611 -30.49 -8.08 -18.50
N ARG A 612 -29.99 -6.85 -18.68
CA ARG A 612 -29.81 -5.91 -17.56
C ARG A 612 -31.14 -5.55 -16.91
N ALA A 613 -32.17 -5.23 -17.70
CA ALA A 613 -33.50 -4.92 -17.18
C ALA A 613 -34.06 -6.09 -16.37
N GLN A 614 -33.90 -7.33 -16.85
CA GLN A 614 -34.36 -8.52 -16.15
C GLN A 614 -33.64 -8.71 -14.79
N LEU A 615 -32.32 -8.48 -14.75
CA LEU A 615 -31.54 -8.54 -13.52
C LEU A 615 -31.90 -7.42 -12.52
N GLU A 616 -32.34 -6.26 -13.02
CA GLU A 616 -32.83 -5.13 -12.21
C GLU A 616 -34.26 -5.36 -11.69
N VAL A 617 -35.10 -6.10 -12.41
CA VAL A 617 -36.42 -6.52 -11.92
C VAL A 617 -36.26 -7.54 -10.78
N HIS A 618 -35.28 -8.44 -10.90
CA HIS A 618 -34.99 -9.50 -9.93
C HIS A 618 -33.71 -9.20 -9.14
N ARG A 619 -33.71 -8.12 -8.34
CA ARG A 619 -32.54 -7.66 -7.56
C ARG A 619 -32.09 -8.61 -6.44
N ASP A 620 -32.94 -9.57 -6.08
CA ASP A 620 -32.71 -10.62 -5.08
C ASP A 620 -32.16 -11.91 -5.69
N ALA A 621 -32.07 -12.02 -7.03
CA ALA A 621 -31.59 -13.22 -7.68
C ALA A 621 -30.07 -13.42 -7.50
N GLY A 622 -29.68 -14.29 -6.57
CA GLY A 622 -28.28 -14.62 -6.29
C GLY A 622 -27.68 -15.63 -7.28
N THR A 623 -28.54 -16.46 -7.89
CA THR A 623 -28.16 -17.50 -8.84
C THR A 623 -28.86 -17.29 -10.17
N VAL A 624 -28.07 -17.30 -11.25
CA VAL A 624 -28.56 -17.15 -12.62
C VAL A 624 -28.13 -18.35 -13.45
N ILE A 625 -29.04 -18.89 -14.26
CA ILE A 625 -28.73 -19.89 -15.27
C ILE A 625 -28.78 -19.23 -16.63
N VAL A 626 -27.67 -19.27 -17.35
CA VAL A 626 -27.59 -18.79 -18.72
C VAL A 626 -27.80 -19.98 -19.64
N CYS A 627 -28.89 -19.94 -20.41
CA CYS A 627 -29.30 -21.01 -21.31
C CYS A 627 -29.71 -20.45 -22.67
N CYS A 628 -28.71 -20.04 -23.45
CA CYS A 628 -28.88 -19.54 -24.82
C CYS A 628 -27.77 -20.10 -25.72
N GLU A 629 -27.77 -19.68 -26.98
CA GLU A 629 -26.74 -20.03 -27.96
C GLU A 629 -25.35 -19.56 -27.49
N PRO A 630 -24.27 -20.33 -27.79
CA PRO A 630 -22.91 -20.04 -27.29
C PRO A 630 -22.39 -18.63 -27.59
N ASP A 631 -22.72 -18.08 -28.75
CA ASP A 631 -22.29 -16.74 -29.18
C ASP A 631 -22.75 -15.61 -28.23
N HIS A 632 -23.79 -15.87 -27.44
CA HIS A 632 -24.36 -14.89 -26.50
C HIS A 632 -23.91 -15.08 -25.05
N HIS A 633 -23.26 -16.21 -24.69
CA HIS A 633 -22.82 -16.51 -23.32
C HIS A 633 -21.95 -15.39 -22.76
N GLY A 634 -20.91 -14.98 -23.50
CA GLY A 634 -20.00 -13.93 -23.03
C GLY A 634 -20.69 -12.60 -22.72
N THR A 635 -21.73 -12.24 -23.49
CA THR A 635 -22.51 -11.03 -23.23
C THR A 635 -23.33 -11.15 -21.95
N LEU A 636 -24.00 -12.27 -21.74
CA LEU A 636 -24.84 -12.50 -20.56
C LEU A 636 -24.02 -12.68 -19.28
N LEU A 637 -22.88 -13.37 -19.34
CA LEU A 637 -21.93 -13.51 -18.23
C LEU A 637 -21.45 -12.14 -17.75
N ARG A 638 -21.08 -11.24 -18.67
CA ARG A 638 -20.71 -9.86 -18.32
C ARG A 638 -21.86 -9.09 -17.68
N GLN A 639 -23.11 -9.29 -18.11
CA GLN A 639 -24.26 -8.65 -17.47
C GLN A 639 -24.52 -9.17 -16.05
N CYS A 640 -24.36 -10.47 -15.83
CA CYS A 640 -24.48 -11.08 -14.50
C CYS A 640 -23.41 -10.53 -13.54
N VAL A 641 -22.15 -10.46 -13.98
CA VAL A 641 -21.06 -9.85 -13.23
C VAL A 641 -21.34 -8.39 -12.91
N GLN A 642 -21.75 -7.59 -13.91
CA GLN A 642 -22.09 -6.18 -13.71
C GLN A 642 -23.28 -5.97 -12.76
N ALA A 643 -24.18 -6.93 -12.64
CA ALA A 643 -25.32 -6.90 -11.72
C ALA A 643 -24.99 -7.46 -10.32
N GLY A 644 -23.75 -7.93 -10.11
CA GLY A 644 -23.29 -8.49 -8.84
C GLY A 644 -23.87 -9.87 -8.52
N VAL A 645 -24.26 -10.65 -9.52
CA VAL A 645 -24.78 -12.02 -9.34
C VAL A 645 -23.68 -12.91 -8.75
N HIS A 646 -24.02 -13.72 -7.74
CA HIS A 646 -23.05 -14.59 -7.07
C HIS A 646 -22.74 -15.85 -7.87
N THR A 647 -23.76 -16.52 -8.38
CA THR A 647 -23.59 -17.81 -9.06
C THR A 647 -24.17 -17.73 -10.46
N VAL A 648 -23.36 -18.10 -11.46
CA VAL A 648 -23.84 -18.27 -12.83
C VAL A 648 -23.46 -19.65 -13.34
N LEU A 649 -24.46 -20.44 -13.73
CA LEU A 649 -24.27 -21.74 -14.37
C LEU A 649 -24.68 -21.65 -15.84
N TRP A 650 -23.89 -22.29 -16.70
CA TRP A 650 -24.22 -22.44 -18.11
C TRP A 650 -23.58 -23.69 -18.67
N HIS A 651 -24.21 -24.24 -19.70
CA HIS A 651 -23.64 -25.33 -20.48
C HIS A 651 -23.09 -24.76 -21.78
N ARG A 652 -21.82 -25.03 -22.09
CA ARG A 652 -21.11 -24.36 -23.21
C ARG A 652 -21.56 -24.82 -24.61
N ALA A 653 -22.38 -25.87 -24.71
CA ALA A 653 -22.83 -26.42 -26.00
C ALA A 653 -24.36 -26.52 -26.12
N GLU A 654 -24.96 -27.33 -25.25
CA GLU A 654 -26.40 -27.53 -25.22
C GLU A 654 -27.14 -26.37 -24.55
N HIS A 655 -28.31 -26.07 -25.08
CA HIS A 655 -29.20 -25.01 -24.62
C HIS A 655 -30.65 -25.40 -24.92
N GLY A 656 -31.60 -24.79 -24.23
CA GLY A 656 -33.03 -25.07 -24.35
C GLY A 656 -33.72 -25.20 -23.00
N ALA A 657 -35.05 -25.28 -23.03
CA ALA A 657 -35.87 -25.30 -21.81
C ALA A 657 -35.56 -26.49 -20.90
N HIS A 658 -35.29 -27.67 -21.47
CA HIS A 658 -34.93 -28.87 -20.71
C HIS A 658 -33.58 -28.71 -19.99
N ILE A 659 -32.53 -28.25 -20.67
CA ILE A 659 -31.24 -27.94 -20.05
C ILE A 659 -31.37 -26.90 -18.94
N ALA A 660 -32.14 -25.82 -19.17
CA ALA A 660 -32.37 -24.81 -18.15
C ALA A 660 -33.06 -25.38 -16.90
N GLN A 661 -34.01 -26.29 -17.09
CA GLN A 661 -34.72 -26.96 -16.01
C GLN A 661 -33.82 -27.92 -15.24
N ASP A 662 -32.98 -28.69 -15.95
CA ASP A 662 -32.04 -29.62 -15.33
C ASP A 662 -30.96 -28.88 -14.53
N LEU A 663 -30.42 -27.78 -15.06
CA LEU A 663 -29.47 -26.93 -14.34
C LEU A 663 -30.12 -26.21 -13.15
N LEU A 664 -31.41 -25.83 -13.26
CA LEU A 664 -32.17 -25.26 -12.14
C LEU A 664 -32.32 -26.29 -11.02
N ALA A 665 -32.73 -27.51 -11.39
CA ALA A 665 -32.91 -28.63 -10.47
C ALA A 665 -31.58 -29.03 -9.80
N LEU A 666 -30.47 -28.98 -10.54
CA LEU A 666 -29.14 -29.30 -10.02
C LEU A 666 -28.78 -28.46 -8.79
N VAL A 667 -29.09 -27.16 -8.82
CA VAL A 667 -28.78 -26.29 -7.70
C VAL A 667 -29.95 -26.20 -6.70
N ASP A 668 -31.12 -26.82 -6.94
CA ASP A 668 -32.36 -26.64 -6.14
C ASP A 668 -32.29 -27.17 -4.73
N GLY A 669 -32.74 -26.35 -3.78
CA GLY A 669 -32.55 -26.58 -2.34
C GLY A 669 -31.09 -26.67 -1.86
N THR A 670 -30.09 -26.47 -2.72
CA THR A 670 -28.66 -26.54 -2.37
C THR A 670 -28.19 -25.24 -1.72
N ASP A 671 -27.41 -25.33 -0.65
CA ASP A 671 -26.74 -24.16 -0.06
C ASP A 671 -25.75 -23.56 -1.06
N HIS A 672 -25.66 -22.23 -1.12
CA HIS A 672 -24.75 -21.55 -2.04
C HIS A 672 -23.28 -21.98 -1.86
N ALA A 673 -22.86 -22.35 -0.65
CA ALA A 673 -21.51 -22.84 -0.35
C ALA A 673 -21.24 -24.24 -0.94
N GLU A 674 -22.28 -25.04 -1.19
CA GLU A 674 -22.17 -26.42 -1.70
C GLU A 674 -22.22 -26.52 -3.23
N VAL A 675 -22.64 -25.45 -3.92
CA VAL A 675 -22.75 -25.41 -5.39
C VAL A 675 -21.46 -25.85 -6.12
N PRO A 676 -20.23 -25.43 -5.71
CA PRO A 676 -19.02 -25.91 -6.35
C PRO A 676 -18.82 -27.43 -6.28
N GLU A 677 -19.27 -28.07 -5.19
CA GLU A 677 -19.17 -29.52 -5.02
C GLU A 677 -20.23 -30.25 -5.86
N VAL A 678 -21.46 -29.74 -5.88
CA VAL A 678 -22.54 -30.29 -6.71
C VAL A 678 -22.17 -30.26 -8.19
N VAL A 679 -21.59 -29.15 -8.67
CA VAL A 679 -21.13 -29.03 -10.06
C VAL A 679 -19.95 -29.98 -10.35
N ARG A 680 -19.01 -30.15 -9.41
CA ARG A 680 -17.91 -31.12 -9.54
C ARG A 680 -18.42 -32.55 -9.67
N LEU A 681 -19.37 -32.94 -8.83
CA LEU A 681 -19.98 -34.28 -8.88
C LEU A 681 -20.73 -34.51 -10.20
N GLU A 682 -21.44 -33.50 -10.70
CA GLU A 682 -22.14 -33.61 -11.98
C GLU A 682 -21.18 -33.77 -13.17
N ARG A 683 -20.04 -33.03 -13.16
CA ARG A 683 -18.93 -33.24 -14.11
C ARG A 683 -18.38 -34.66 -14.03
N ALA A 684 -18.17 -35.18 -12.83
CA ALA A 684 -17.66 -36.53 -12.62
C ALA A 684 -18.62 -37.62 -13.11
N LYS A 685 -19.94 -37.49 -12.84
CA LYS A 685 -20.97 -38.42 -13.34
C LYS A 685 -21.02 -38.44 -14.86
N ALA A 686 -20.99 -37.28 -15.50
CA ALA A 686 -21.00 -37.18 -16.97
C ALA A 686 -19.75 -37.82 -17.62
N MET A 687 -18.62 -37.85 -16.90
CA MET A 687 -17.42 -38.54 -17.36
C MET A 687 -17.48 -40.06 -17.12
N ALA A 688 -18.04 -40.48 -15.98
CA ALA A 688 -18.21 -41.89 -15.62
C ALA A 688 -19.25 -42.61 -16.50
N GLU A 689 -20.28 -41.89 -16.94
CA GLU A 689 -21.40 -42.40 -17.75
C GLU A 689 -21.50 -41.65 -19.09
N PRO A 690 -20.56 -41.86 -20.02
CA PRO A 690 -20.45 -41.05 -21.24
C PRO A 690 -21.63 -41.18 -22.22
N GLU A 691 -22.43 -42.24 -22.11
CA GLU A 691 -23.62 -42.51 -22.93
C GLU A 691 -24.92 -41.99 -22.28
N SER A 692 -24.85 -41.49 -21.04
CA SER A 692 -26.02 -40.96 -20.34
C SER A 692 -26.38 -39.57 -20.86
N VAL A 693 -27.62 -39.40 -21.31
CA VAL A 693 -28.20 -38.12 -21.73
C VAL A 693 -28.77 -37.31 -20.57
N VAL A 694 -28.64 -37.82 -19.34
CA VAL A 694 -29.20 -37.22 -18.12
C VAL A 694 -28.17 -36.32 -17.43
N HIS A 695 -26.87 -36.54 -17.68
CA HIS A 695 -25.78 -35.82 -17.01
C HIS A 695 -25.19 -34.74 -17.90
N HIS A 696 -25.45 -33.48 -17.56
CA HIS A 696 -25.00 -32.30 -18.33
C HIS A 696 -23.61 -31.80 -17.93
N GLY A 697 -22.82 -32.61 -17.23
CA GLY A 697 -21.56 -32.19 -16.61
C GLY A 697 -20.40 -31.90 -17.58
N ARG A 698 -20.36 -32.52 -18.77
CA ARG A 698 -19.19 -32.50 -19.68
C ARG A 698 -18.78 -31.10 -20.18
N ARG A 699 -19.70 -30.13 -20.19
CA ARG A 699 -19.42 -28.72 -20.56
C ARG A 699 -20.12 -27.75 -19.63
N LEU A 700 -20.35 -28.16 -18.39
CA LEU A 700 -20.96 -27.33 -17.36
C LEU A 700 -19.89 -26.40 -16.75
N SER A 701 -20.04 -25.10 -16.96
CA SER A 701 -19.22 -24.08 -16.30
C SER A 701 -19.92 -23.47 -15.10
N LEU A 702 -19.11 -22.97 -14.18
CA LEU A 702 -19.57 -22.31 -12.96
C LEU A 702 -18.74 -21.04 -12.74
N LEU A 703 -19.40 -19.89 -12.85
CA LEU A 703 -18.90 -18.63 -12.32
C LEU A 703 -19.42 -18.50 -10.90
N TYR A 704 -18.51 -18.31 -9.95
CA TYR A 704 -18.83 -18.33 -8.53
C TYR A 704 -18.17 -17.16 -7.82
N ASP A 705 -18.98 -16.24 -7.31
CA ASP A 705 -18.57 -15.00 -6.64
C ASP A 705 -19.31 -14.80 -5.31
N ALA A 706 -19.36 -15.85 -4.50
CA ALA A 706 -20.06 -15.85 -3.21
C ALA A 706 -19.35 -15.01 -2.12
N PRO A 707 -20.00 -14.74 -0.97
CA PRO A 707 -19.44 -13.91 0.11
C PRO A 707 -18.20 -14.47 0.80
N ASP A 708 -17.93 -15.76 0.63
CA ASP A 708 -16.70 -16.43 1.09
C ASP A 708 -15.46 -16.05 0.24
N HIS A 709 -15.67 -15.28 -0.84
CA HIS A 709 -14.64 -14.83 -1.74
C HIS A 709 -13.61 -13.93 -1.05
N ARG A 710 -12.35 -14.31 -1.15
CA ARG A 710 -11.19 -13.44 -0.92
C ARG A 710 -10.27 -13.48 -2.15
N PRO A 711 -10.23 -12.45 -3.00
CA PRO A 711 -9.34 -12.43 -4.17
C PRO A 711 -7.87 -12.33 -3.73
N PRO A 712 -6.92 -12.85 -4.53
CA PRO A 712 -5.50 -12.64 -4.30
C PRO A 712 -5.14 -11.15 -4.44
N GLN A 713 -4.16 -10.70 -3.66
CA GLN A 713 -3.77 -9.29 -3.40
C GLN A 713 -3.28 -8.48 -4.63
N LEU A 714 -3.44 -8.97 -5.87
CA LEU A 714 -3.02 -8.27 -7.10
C LEU A 714 -4.08 -8.17 -8.20
N ALA A 715 -5.31 -8.67 -7.98
CA ALA A 715 -6.42 -8.14 -8.77
C ALA A 715 -6.51 -6.64 -8.40
N PRO A 716 -6.39 -5.71 -9.37
CA PRO A 716 -6.47 -4.29 -9.07
C PRO A 716 -7.72 -4.09 -8.24
N ASP A 717 -7.58 -3.42 -7.10
CA ASP A 717 -8.75 -2.92 -6.39
C ASP A 717 -9.61 -2.23 -7.46
N ALA A 718 -10.88 -2.60 -7.51
CA ALA A 718 -11.93 -2.13 -8.42
C ALA A 718 -12.15 -0.59 -8.43
N TRP A 719 -11.19 0.15 -7.89
CA TRP A 719 -11.20 1.58 -7.62
C TRP A 719 -10.09 2.35 -8.35
N VAL A 720 -9.18 1.71 -9.09
CA VAL A 720 -8.08 2.43 -9.77
C VAL A 720 -8.38 2.82 -11.23
N LEU A 721 -9.53 2.43 -11.80
CA LEU A 721 -9.91 2.84 -13.16
C LEU A 721 -11.26 3.57 -13.24
N THR A 722 -11.50 4.53 -12.35
CA THR A 722 -12.44 5.64 -12.62
C THR A 722 -12.18 6.80 -11.66
N GLN A 723 -11.21 7.66 -11.97
CA GLN A 723 -11.39 9.10 -11.76
C GLN A 723 -10.94 9.82 -13.04
N PRO A 724 -11.59 10.93 -13.43
CA PRO A 724 -11.16 11.74 -14.57
C PRO A 724 -9.76 12.33 -14.37
#